data_AF-A0A8J6NW09-F1
#
_entry.id   AF-A0A8J6NW09-F1
#
_cell.length_a   1.000
_cell.length_b   1.000
_cell.length_c   1.000
_cell.angle_alpha   90.00
_cell.angle_beta   90.00
_cell.angle_gamma   90.00
#
_symmetry.space_group_name_H-M   'P 1'
#
loop_
_entity.id
_entity.type
_entity.pdbx_description
1 polymer ?
#
loop_
_entity_poly.entity_id
_entity_poly.type
_entity_poly.pdbx_seq_one_letter_code
_entity_poly.pdbx_strand_id
1 'polypeptide(L)'
;MRSRVRELRQAETEEGNLQVANDSALGISTVNGLSGLTITDTLGDDGGNNIQVSADGTVTITQALSNNDAGNVTLDANGANADVVVKAEVTAPNGFTSTGDEFDNTGGIINTSGGAGAITITHTGAVTIGAALKAGAGNVAIDTTSTIGLNAVITTTTGDVDIDATGLTTVADGGNITTTGTTNGNVTFGAAKTGALTTSGNVTTAGGTITFTNATQLGDSLTLSTGSSAAGNIAFSSTLNGTTDLIETLNMTAGTGSITFSGAVGNTKKLGAITINSASLGVTANSTIDAKSVSITDGGAVEIKDDVTAPSGFNSTGNGAFTMTDGALIDAVSQLIDISAGGDITLGGLKTTSESPLAVQIVSTGGSILDGGDNPALDVDAVNGTLTMTAATGSIGISGDPGDLTDGDPLEIKVAKLSAEGTSIGIKETDDLLLGVVDAGAGAVKLIAGEDIDEGSIKGGDVTIGATTIGLTTPVNVDVGPTNLFMTLSDQNTAGLSGYLRPAGALNSIPDAGNIVAPGVVIIEGIYTFLAGELAGLEGALAALATISNQQEALEALLRLAAEANFFMIPPLDLFIDMEEEDEFLDGAWLLNPDDLNVMHEIGRPTLLHSNSSPGTSPQVSLIPNGNQEQDLRILASL
;
A
#
# COMPACT_ATOMS: atom_id res chain seq x y z
N MET A 1 37.23 -45.71 -68.11
CA MET A 1 37.49 -46.36 -66.80
C MET A 1 36.32 -46.05 -65.89
N ARG A 2 35.76 -47.02 -65.15
CA ARG A 2 34.77 -46.71 -64.11
C ARG A 2 35.54 -46.35 -62.85
N SER A 3 35.42 -45.11 -62.37
CA SER A 3 35.91 -44.76 -61.04
C SER A 3 35.12 -45.57 -60.02
N ARG A 4 35.80 -46.50 -59.34
CA ARG A 4 35.24 -47.11 -58.13
C ARG A 4 35.48 -46.12 -57.01
N VAL A 5 34.46 -45.34 -56.66
CA VAL A 5 34.36 -44.75 -55.32
C VAL A 5 34.53 -45.93 -54.37
N ARG A 6 35.62 -45.92 -53.60
CA ARG A 6 35.87 -46.93 -52.59
C ARG A 6 34.96 -46.58 -51.43
N GLU A 7 33.84 -47.29 -51.31
CA GLU A 7 32.94 -47.17 -50.16
C GLU A 7 33.78 -47.35 -48.87
N LEU A 8 34.05 -46.25 -48.18
CA LEU A 8 34.45 -46.27 -46.78
C LEU A 8 33.20 -46.70 -46.01
N ARG A 9 33.14 -47.99 -45.68
CA ARG A 9 31.98 -48.60 -45.01
C ARG A 9 31.97 -48.37 -43.50
N GLN A 10 33.11 -47.96 -42.97
CA GLN A 10 33.40 -47.68 -41.57
C GLN A 10 34.64 -46.78 -41.56
N ALA A 11 34.66 -45.75 -40.73
CA ALA A 11 35.81 -44.90 -40.50
C ALA A 11 36.01 -44.82 -38.99
N GLU A 12 37.04 -45.53 -38.54
CA GLU A 12 37.44 -45.67 -37.14
C GLU A 12 38.94 -45.41 -37.09
N THR A 13 39.37 -44.81 -35.98
CA THR A 13 40.79 -44.67 -35.64
C THR A 13 41.01 -45.20 -34.23
N GLU A 14 42.28 -45.48 -33.91
CA GLU A 14 42.73 -45.86 -32.56
C GLU A 14 43.80 -44.88 -32.05
N GLU A 15 44.33 -44.00 -32.92
CA GLU A 15 45.30 -42.94 -32.60
C GLU A 15 45.16 -41.78 -33.63
N GLY A 16 44.99 -40.54 -33.17
CA GLY A 16 45.04 -39.32 -33.99
C GLY A 16 43.74 -38.93 -34.72
N ASN A 17 43.62 -37.65 -35.07
CA ASN A 17 42.39 -37.03 -35.60
C ASN A 17 41.79 -37.75 -36.83
N LEU A 18 40.46 -37.89 -36.84
CA LEU A 18 39.70 -38.37 -37.98
C LEU A 18 39.11 -37.20 -38.78
N GLN A 19 39.65 -36.95 -39.97
CA GLN A 19 39.20 -35.89 -40.87
C GLN A 19 38.50 -36.47 -42.12
N VAL A 20 37.28 -36.01 -42.40
CA VAL A 20 36.55 -36.28 -43.65
C VAL A 20 36.26 -34.95 -44.34
N ALA A 21 36.80 -34.77 -45.54
CA ALA A 21 36.69 -33.54 -46.32
C ALA A 21 36.19 -33.81 -47.75
N ASN A 22 35.41 -32.87 -48.33
CA ASN A 22 34.98 -32.92 -49.73
C ASN A 22 34.73 -31.52 -50.32
N ASP A 23 35.23 -31.28 -51.54
CA ASP A 23 35.06 -30.02 -52.30
C ASP A 23 33.62 -29.87 -52.87
N SER A 24 32.62 -30.47 -52.21
CA SER A 24 31.22 -30.62 -52.61
C SER A 24 30.41 -31.20 -51.43
N ALA A 25 29.08 -31.27 -51.53
CA ALA A 25 28.22 -31.83 -50.48
C ALA A 25 28.69 -33.21 -49.95
N LEU A 26 28.60 -33.41 -48.63
CA LEU A 26 29.14 -34.58 -47.92
C LEU A 26 28.06 -35.21 -47.03
N GLY A 27 27.59 -36.41 -47.41
CA GLY A 27 26.58 -37.16 -46.68
C GLY A 27 27.14 -38.41 -46.00
N ILE A 28 27.13 -38.45 -44.66
CA ILE A 28 27.46 -39.64 -43.88
C ILE A 28 26.18 -40.50 -43.77
N SER A 29 26.12 -41.57 -44.57
CA SER A 29 24.92 -42.37 -44.81
C SER A 29 25.22 -43.83 -45.18
N THR A 30 24.19 -44.69 -45.18
CA THR A 30 24.32 -46.09 -45.58
C THR A 30 24.17 -46.28 -47.09
N VAL A 31 25.04 -47.13 -47.67
CA VAL A 31 24.90 -47.59 -49.06
C VAL A 31 24.25 -48.97 -49.07
N ASN A 32 23.04 -49.06 -49.65
CA ASN A 32 22.35 -50.30 -50.03
C ASN A 32 22.05 -51.32 -48.90
N GLY A 33 21.31 -50.90 -47.86
CA GLY A 33 20.49 -51.83 -47.06
C GLY A 33 21.23 -52.76 -46.09
N LEU A 34 22.49 -52.46 -45.77
CA LEU A 34 23.24 -53.05 -44.66
C LEU A 34 23.51 -51.96 -43.61
N SER A 35 23.53 -52.34 -42.33
CA SER A 35 24.14 -51.52 -41.27
C SER A 35 25.64 -51.32 -41.58
N GLY A 36 26.26 -50.17 -41.39
CA GLY A 36 25.75 -48.87 -40.95
C GLY A 36 26.98 -47.97 -40.84
N LEU A 37 27.11 -46.92 -41.67
CA LEU A 37 28.31 -46.07 -41.63
C LEU A 37 28.28 -45.25 -40.35
N THR A 38 28.94 -45.75 -39.32
CA THR A 38 29.20 -45.03 -38.09
C THR A 38 30.60 -44.45 -38.20
N ILE A 39 30.75 -43.21 -37.77
CA ILE A 39 32.06 -42.60 -37.53
C ILE A 39 32.23 -42.60 -36.01
N THR A 40 33.21 -43.36 -35.55
CA THR A 40 33.44 -43.61 -34.12
C THR A 40 34.92 -43.47 -33.83
N ASP A 41 35.26 -42.70 -32.80
CA ASP A 41 36.51 -42.89 -32.06
C ASP A 41 36.18 -43.79 -30.84
N THR A 42 36.86 -44.92 -30.74
CA THR A 42 36.41 -46.08 -29.92
C THR A 42 37.28 -46.39 -28.70
N LEU A 43 38.43 -45.75 -28.55
CA LEU A 43 39.40 -46.10 -27.52
C LEU A 43 39.94 -44.83 -26.87
N GLY A 44 39.64 -44.67 -25.57
CA GLY A 44 40.13 -43.58 -24.73
C GLY A 44 41.64 -43.61 -24.51
N ASP A 45 42.39 -43.38 -25.59
CA ASP A 45 43.63 -42.64 -25.53
C ASP A 45 43.34 -41.25 -24.93
N ASP A 46 44.28 -40.74 -24.15
CA ASP A 46 44.20 -39.43 -23.51
C ASP A 46 44.74 -38.32 -24.43
N GLY A 47 44.79 -38.56 -25.74
CA GLY A 47 45.47 -37.76 -26.76
C GLY A 47 44.70 -36.55 -27.28
N GLY A 48 43.38 -36.49 -27.06
CA GLY A 48 42.55 -35.33 -27.47
C GLY A 48 42.16 -35.33 -28.95
N ASN A 49 42.00 -36.52 -29.55
CA ASN A 49 41.72 -36.70 -30.97
C ASN A 49 40.38 -36.05 -31.37
N ASN A 50 40.38 -35.27 -32.44
CA ASN A 50 39.18 -34.61 -32.96
C ASN A 50 38.58 -35.38 -34.14
N ILE A 51 37.25 -35.34 -34.26
CA ILE A 51 36.54 -35.73 -35.48
C ILE A 51 36.09 -34.46 -36.22
N GLN A 52 36.61 -34.23 -37.42
CA GLN A 52 36.26 -33.09 -38.25
C GLN A 52 35.62 -33.55 -39.57
N VAL A 53 34.39 -33.10 -39.81
CA VAL A 53 33.65 -33.29 -41.06
C VAL A 53 33.49 -31.92 -41.71
N SER A 54 34.12 -31.69 -42.86
CA SER A 54 34.11 -30.40 -43.54
C SER A 54 33.77 -30.55 -45.03
N ALA A 55 33.02 -29.61 -45.59
CA ALA A 55 32.68 -29.61 -47.01
C ALA A 55 32.43 -28.21 -47.58
N ASP A 56 32.69 -28.02 -48.88
CA ASP A 56 32.29 -26.79 -49.62
C ASP A 56 30.81 -26.80 -50.03
N GLY A 57 30.04 -27.82 -49.64
CA GLY A 57 28.60 -27.89 -49.81
C GLY A 57 27.96 -28.51 -48.57
N THR A 58 26.64 -28.73 -48.60
CA THR A 58 25.87 -29.24 -47.45
C THR A 58 26.52 -30.46 -46.79
N VAL A 59 26.72 -30.38 -45.47
CA VAL A 59 27.10 -31.51 -44.62
C VAL A 59 25.83 -32.16 -44.08
N THR A 60 25.66 -33.48 -44.25
CA THR A 60 24.50 -34.19 -43.72
C THR A 60 24.90 -35.43 -42.93
N ILE A 61 24.51 -35.46 -41.66
CA ILE A 61 24.70 -36.59 -40.74
C ILE A 61 23.40 -37.40 -40.69
N THR A 62 23.38 -38.61 -41.26
CA THR A 62 22.19 -39.49 -41.23
C THR A 62 22.35 -40.73 -40.36
N GLN A 63 23.54 -40.92 -39.79
CA GLN A 63 23.91 -42.01 -38.90
C GLN A 63 24.63 -41.41 -37.68
N ALA A 64 24.63 -42.13 -36.55
CA ALA A 64 25.25 -41.64 -35.33
C ALA A 64 26.75 -41.32 -35.53
N LEU A 65 27.19 -40.25 -34.87
CA LEU A 65 28.55 -39.74 -34.90
C LEU A 65 29.03 -39.64 -33.44
N SER A 66 30.10 -40.33 -33.08
CA SER A 66 30.55 -40.41 -31.68
C SER A 66 32.06 -40.19 -31.58
N ASN A 67 32.47 -39.11 -30.92
CA ASN A 67 33.81 -38.99 -30.38
C ASN A 67 33.72 -39.28 -28.88
N ASN A 68 34.29 -40.39 -28.41
CA ASN A 68 34.29 -40.73 -26.98
C ASN A 68 35.60 -40.36 -26.28
N ASP A 69 36.58 -39.86 -27.03
CA ASP A 69 37.91 -39.55 -26.56
C ASP A 69 38.00 -38.05 -26.22
N ALA A 70 39.16 -37.59 -25.75
CA ALA A 70 39.31 -36.27 -25.13
C ALA A 70 39.14 -35.05 -26.08
N GLY A 71 38.78 -35.25 -27.35
CA GLY A 71 38.64 -34.18 -28.35
C GLY A 71 37.22 -33.92 -28.84
N ASN A 72 37.11 -33.00 -29.80
CA ASN A 72 35.85 -32.41 -30.23
C ASN A 72 35.24 -33.11 -31.45
N VAL A 73 33.97 -32.82 -31.72
CA VAL A 73 33.33 -33.01 -33.03
C VAL A 73 33.14 -31.64 -33.70
N THR A 74 33.54 -31.51 -34.96
CA THR A 74 33.36 -30.27 -35.75
C THR A 74 32.66 -30.57 -37.07
N LEU A 75 31.53 -29.89 -37.33
CA LEU A 75 30.73 -30.00 -38.57
C LEU A 75 30.70 -28.66 -39.31
N ASP A 76 31.36 -28.60 -40.46
CA ASP A 76 31.72 -27.33 -41.10
C ASP A 76 31.36 -27.31 -42.60
N ALA A 77 30.48 -26.39 -43.00
CA ALA A 77 29.98 -26.25 -44.36
C ALA A 77 30.42 -24.90 -44.97
N ASN A 78 31.59 -24.87 -45.61
CA ASN A 78 32.32 -23.65 -45.99
C ASN A 78 31.80 -22.90 -47.23
N GLY A 79 30.91 -23.52 -48.01
CA GLY A 79 30.39 -22.93 -49.25
C GLY A 79 29.29 -21.90 -49.05
N ALA A 80 29.02 -21.09 -50.08
CA ALA A 80 27.82 -20.27 -50.10
C ALA A 80 26.56 -21.17 -50.22
N ASN A 81 25.58 -20.96 -49.34
CA ASN A 81 24.39 -21.82 -49.19
C ASN A 81 24.77 -23.29 -48.87
N ALA A 82 25.79 -23.50 -48.03
CA ALA A 82 26.21 -24.81 -47.56
C ALA A 82 25.73 -25.03 -46.13
N ASP A 83 24.73 -25.89 -45.97
CA ASP A 83 24.05 -26.09 -44.68
C ASP A 83 24.66 -27.26 -43.89
N VAL A 84 24.43 -27.28 -42.57
CA VAL A 84 24.71 -28.43 -41.71
C VAL A 84 23.41 -29.05 -41.21
N VAL A 85 23.14 -30.28 -41.64
CA VAL A 85 21.89 -30.99 -41.34
C VAL A 85 22.16 -32.27 -40.54
N VAL A 86 21.72 -32.31 -39.29
CA VAL A 86 21.91 -33.41 -38.34
C VAL A 86 20.61 -34.20 -38.17
N LYS A 87 20.62 -35.46 -38.64
CA LYS A 87 19.47 -36.38 -38.65
C LYS A 87 19.68 -37.66 -37.82
N ALA A 88 20.73 -37.68 -37.00
CA ALA A 88 21.06 -38.76 -36.07
C ALA A 88 21.89 -38.18 -34.91
N GLU A 89 22.01 -38.92 -33.81
CA GLU A 89 22.71 -38.44 -32.60
C GLU A 89 24.19 -38.13 -32.85
N VAL A 90 24.65 -37.00 -32.31
CA VAL A 90 26.06 -36.62 -32.23
C VAL A 90 26.48 -36.63 -30.75
N THR A 91 27.37 -37.54 -30.38
CA THR A 91 27.96 -37.64 -29.04
C THR A 91 29.38 -37.10 -29.07
N ALA A 92 29.63 -36.06 -28.27
CA ALA A 92 30.91 -35.33 -28.26
C ALA A 92 31.22 -34.73 -26.87
N PRO A 93 31.56 -35.55 -25.85
CA PRO A 93 31.68 -35.12 -24.44
C PRO A 93 32.62 -33.93 -24.18
N ASN A 94 33.60 -33.69 -25.06
CA ASN A 94 34.61 -32.64 -24.92
C ASN A 94 34.36 -31.41 -25.79
N GLY A 95 33.42 -31.48 -26.75
CA GLY A 95 32.90 -30.31 -27.44
C GLY A 95 32.27 -30.61 -28.80
N PHE A 96 31.24 -29.85 -29.16
CA PHE A 96 30.65 -29.82 -30.50
C PHE A 96 30.74 -28.40 -31.06
N THR A 97 31.26 -28.25 -32.28
CA THR A 97 31.26 -26.98 -33.01
C THR A 97 30.63 -27.15 -34.38
N SER A 98 29.82 -26.19 -34.82
CA SER A 98 29.30 -26.17 -36.19
C SER A 98 29.27 -24.78 -36.82
N THR A 99 29.63 -24.74 -38.10
CA THR A 99 29.68 -23.56 -38.97
C THR A 99 29.08 -23.86 -40.34
N GLY A 100 28.43 -22.86 -40.97
CA GLY A 100 27.78 -22.99 -42.26
C GLY A 100 26.80 -21.85 -42.56
N ASP A 101 25.96 -22.04 -43.58
CA ASP A 101 24.84 -21.13 -43.86
C ASP A 101 23.63 -21.46 -42.99
N GLU A 102 22.82 -22.49 -43.30
CA GLU A 102 21.76 -22.94 -42.38
C GLU A 102 22.21 -24.10 -41.47
N PHE A 103 21.57 -24.22 -40.30
CA PHE A 103 21.73 -25.34 -39.38
C PHE A 103 20.37 -25.96 -39.06
N ASP A 104 20.27 -27.29 -39.13
CA ASP A 104 19.07 -28.03 -38.71
C ASP A 104 19.44 -29.34 -38.01
N ASN A 105 19.12 -29.48 -36.72
CA ASN A 105 19.28 -30.74 -35.99
C ASN A 105 17.96 -31.51 -35.76
N THR A 106 16.88 -31.20 -36.48
CA THR A 106 15.53 -31.77 -36.22
C THR A 106 15.47 -33.30 -36.15
N GLY A 107 16.39 -34.03 -36.79
CA GLY A 107 16.45 -35.49 -36.69
C GLY A 107 17.44 -36.07 -35.68
N GLY A 108 18.25 -35.26 -34.98
CA GLY A 108 19.37 -35.76 -34.16
C GLY A 108 19.75 -34.92 -32.95
N ILE A 109 19.76 -35.56 -31.77
CA ILE A 109 20.25 -34.98 -30.52
C ILE A 109 21.75 -34.65 -30.63
N ILE A 110 22.18 -33.55 -30.01
CA ILE A 110 23.60 -33.23 -29.82
C ILE A 110 23.92 -33.30 -28.33
N ASN A 111 24.91 -34.11 -27.97
CA ASN A 111 25.15 -34.55 -26.61
C ASN A 111 26.64 -34.45 -26.22
N THR A 112 26.97 -33.46 -25.40
CA THR A 112 28.28 -33.27 -24.77
C THR A 112 28.22 -33.55 -23.25
N SER A 113 27.10 -34.07 -22.72
CA SER A 113 26.83 -34.17 -21.28
C SER A 113 27.71 -35.17 -20.51
N GLY A 114 28.63 -35.85 -21.18
CA GLY A 114 29.65 -36.72 -20.56
C GLY A 114 30.90 -35.99 -20.08
N GLY A 115 31.07 -34.70 -20.38
CA GLY A 115 32.28 -33.95 -20.04
C GLY A 115 32.06 -32.44 -19.87
N ALA A 116 33.14 -31.67 -20.02
CA ALA A 116 33.13 -30.21 -19.94
C ALA A 116 32.92 -29.53 -21.31
N GLY A 117 32.56 -30.31 -22.34
CA GLY A 117 32.45 -29.82 -23.71
C GLY A 117 31.31 -28.85 -23.96
N ALA A 118 31.62 -27.73 -24.61
CA ALA A 118 30.64 -26.77 -25.08
C ALA A 118 29.92 -27.26 -26.35
N ILE A 119 28.73 -26.72 -26.62
CA ILE A 119 28.03 -26.81 -27.90
C ILE A 119 28.05 -25.41 -28.50
N THR A 120 28.77 -25.21 -29.60
CA THR A 120 28.86 -23.93 -30.31
C THR A 120 28.30 -24.07 -31.72
N ILE A 121 27.23 -23.34 -32.02
CA ILE A 121 26.59 -23.32 -33.34
C ILE A 121 26.67 -21.88 -33.84
N THR A 122 27.42 -21.62 -34.91
CA THR A 122 27.63 -20.26 -35.45
C THR A 122 27.45 -20.25 -36.96
N HIS A 123 26.34 -19.68 -37.43
CA HIS A 123 25.86 -19.83 -38.82
C HIS A 123 25.42 -18.50 -39.43
N THR A 124 25.46 -18.34 -40.76
CA THR A 124 25.04 -17.07 -41.39
C THR A 124 23.54 -16.99 -41.66
N GLY A 125 22.94 -18.12 -42.02
CA GLY A 125 21.54 -18.36 -42.29
C GLY A 125 20.77 -18.91 -41.08
N ALA A 126 19.57 -19.44 -41.30
CA ALA A 126 18.67 -19.82 -40.22
C ALA A 126 19.20 -21.01 -39.39
N VAL A 127 19.01 -20.95 -38.07
CA VAL A 127 19.37 -22.03 -37.14
C VAL A 127 18.11 -22.64 -36.54
N THR A 128 17.89 -23.93 -36.81
CA THR A 128 16.77 -24.73 -36.29
C THR A 128 17.27 -25.75 -35.28
N ILE A 129 16.89 -25.56 -34.02
CA ILE A 129 17.08 -26.55 -32.96
C ILE A 129 15.79 -27.36 -32.83
N GLY A 130 15.64 -28.38 -33.67
CA GLY A 130 14.49 -29.29 -33.68
C GLY A 130 14.65 -30.56 -32.84
N ALA A 131 15.87 -30.86 -32.38
CA ALA A 131 16.14 -31.91 -31.40
C ALA A 131 17.00 -31.40 -30.25
N ALA A 132 17.00 -32.13 -29.13
CA ALA A 132 17.58 -31.66 -27.88
C ALA A 132 19.09 -31.37 -27.97
N LEU A 133 19.53 -30.31 -27.30
CA LEU A 133 20.94 -30.04 -27.02
C LEU A 133 21.21 -30.36 -25.54
N LYS A 134 22.22 -31.20 -25.27
CA LYS A 134 22.57 -31.63 -23.92
C LYS A 134 24.04 -31.38 -23.66
N ALA A 135 24.36 -30.42 -22.82
CA ALA A 135 25.72 -30.15 -22.37
C ALA A 135 25.95 -30.54 -20.92
N GLY A 136 27.22 -30.74 -20.57
CA GLY A 136 27.64 -30.95 -19.18
C GLY A 136 27.95 -29.61 -18.53
N ALA A 137 29.21 -29.45 -18.13
CA ALA A 137 29.71 -28.20 -17.57
C ALA A 137 30.04 -27.14 -18.65
N GLY A 138 30.10 -27.53 -19.93
CA GLY A 138 30.37 -26.62 -21.05
C GLY A 138 29.13 -25.86 -21.50
N ASN A 139 29.34 -24.65 -22.01
CA ASN A 139 28.27 -23.74 -22.44
C ASN A 139 27.57 -24.22 -23.71
N VAL A 140 26.33 -23.78 -23.92
CA VAL A 140 25.61 -23.89 -25.19
C VAL A 140 25.51 -22.48 -25.78
N ALA A 141 26.22 -22.22 -26.87
CA ALA A 141 26.22 -20.94 -27.57
C ALA A 141 25.62 -21.13 -28.97
N ILE A 142 24.54 -20.40 -29.26
CA ILE A 142 23.85 -20.42 -30.54
C ILE A 142 23.88 -19.00 -31.11
N ASP A 143 24.59 -18.83 -32.23
CA ASP A 143 24.85 -17.55 -32.88
C ASP A 143 24.42 -17.62 -34.35
N THR A 144 23.64 -16.62 -34.81
CA THR A 144 23.41 -16.43 -36.25
C THR A 144 23.26 -14.98 -36.69
N THR A 145 23.51 -14.72 -37.98
CA THR A 145 23.14 -13.47 -38.67
C THR A 145 21.76 -13.51 -39.37
N SER A 146 20.94 -14.51 -39.05
CA SER A 146 19.56 -14.68 -39.50
C SER A 146 18.64 -14.94 -38.28
N THR A 147 17.70 -15.88 -38.36
CA THR A 147 16.73 -16.25 -37.31
C THR A 147 17.10 -17.53 -36.57
N ILE A 148 16.70 -17.65 -35.30
CA ILE A 148 16.77 -18.90 -34.51
C ILE A 148 15.36 -19.44 -34.29
N GLY A 149 15.15 -20.74 -34.56
CA GLY A 149 13.98 -21.50 -34.16
C GLY A 149 14.33 -22.58 -33.13
N LEU A 150 14.01 -22.35 -31.86
CA LEU A 150 14.23 -23.29 -30.76
C LEU A 150 12.94 -24.10 -30.49
N ASN A 151 12.89 -25.31 -31.01
CA ASN A 151 11.71 -26.19 -30.98
C ASN A 151 11.87 -27.39 -30.03
N ALA A 152 13.06 -27.61 -29.48
CA ALA A 152 13.39 -28.70 -28.59
C ALA A 152 14.25 -28.25 -27.40
N VAL A 153 14.28 -29.05 -26.33
CA VAL A 153 14.89 -28.66 -25.06
C VAL A 153 16.40 -28.46 -25.11
N ILE A 154 16.89 -27.49 -24.35
CA ILE A 154 18.32 -27.33 -24.01
C ILE A 154 18.50 -27.73 -22.55
N THR A 155 19.49 -28.57 -22.26
CA THR A 155 19.86 -28.93 -20.89
C THR A 155 21.37 -28.77 -20.69
N THR A 156 21.77 -28.06 -19.64
CA THR A 156 23.16 -27.99 -19.17
C THR A 156 23.24 -28.37 -17.68
N THR A 157 24.44 -28.68 -17.18
CA THR A 157 24.65 -28.68 -15.72
C THR A 157 25.06 -27.29 -15.26
N THR A 158 26.34 -26.93 -15.37
CA THR A 158 26.87 -25.59 -15.00
C THR A 158 27.19 -24.70 -16.19
N GLY A 159 27.04 -25.20 -17.42
CA GLY A 159 27.30 -24.42 -18.63
C GLY A 159 26.23 -23.35 -18.85
N ASP A 160 26.64 -22.14 -19.23
CA ASP A 160 25.71 -21.08 -19.62
C ASP A 160 25.03 -21.42 -20.96
N VAL A 161 23.85 -20.85 -21.18
CA VAL A 161 23.12 -20.91 -22.45
C VAL A 161 23.02 -19.49 -23.01
N ASP A 162 23.64 -19.24 -24.16
CA ASP A 162 23.61 -17.97 -24.87
C ASP A 162 22.99 -18.17 -26.26
N ILE A 163 21.96 -17.37 -26.58
CA ILE A 163 21.14 -17.51 -27.77
C ILE A 163 21.01 -16.14 -28.43
N ASP A 164 21.66 -15.97 -29.57
CA ASP A 164 21.84 -14.66 -30.19
C ASP A 164 21.61 -14.67 -31.71
N ALA A 165 20.66 -13.85 -32.16
CA ALA A 165 20.26 -13.69 -33.55
C ALA A 165 20.21 -12.20 -33.93
N THR A 166 20.52 -11.84 -35.17
CA THR A 166 20.20 -10.50 -35.70
C THR A 166 18.74 -10.40 -36.11
N GLY A 167 18.15 -11.50 -36.59
CA GLY A 167 16.73 -11.66 -36.86
C GLY A 167 15.93 -12.13 -35.64
N LEU A 168 14.68 -12.51 -35.85
CA LEU A 168 13.81 -13.02 -34.77
C LEU A 168 14.34 -14.34 -34.21
N THR A 169 14.46 -14.42 -32.89
CA THR A 169 14.54 -15.70 -32.14
C THR A 169 13.13 -16.11 -31.75
N THR A 170 12.74 -17.34 -32.10
CA THR A 170 11.45 -17.94 -31.71
C THR A 170 11.72 -19.19 -30.88
N VAL A 171 11.22 -19.21 -29.64
CA VAL A 171 11.23 -20.37 -28.75
C VAL A 171 9.80 -20.92 -28.67
N ALA A 172 9.60 -22.15 -29.12
CA ALA A 172 8.30 -22.84 -29.02
C ALA A 172 8.11 -23.44 -27.60
N ASP A 173 6.91 -23.92 -27.30
CA ASP A 173 6.58 -24.64 -26.05
C ASP A 173 7.53 -25.84 -25.77
N GLY A 174 7.95 -26.55 -26.83
CA GLY A 174 8.96 -27.62 -26.73
C GLY A 174 10.39 -27.13 -26.46
N GLY A 175 10.67 -25.83 -26.60
CA GLY A 175 11.98 -25.19 -26.52
C GLY A 175 12.46 -24.83 -25.10
N ASN A 176 11.99 -25.54 -24.07
CA ASN A 176 12.33 -25.25 -22.67
C ASN A 176 13.85 -25.35 -22.41
N ILE A 177 14.38 -24.46 -21.58
CA ILE A 177 15.79 -24.43 -21.19
C ILE A 177 15.93 -24.81 -19.71
N THR A 178 16.89 -25.69 -19.39
CA THR A 178 17.17 -26.09 -18.01
C THR A 178 18.67 -26.13 -17.72
N THR A 179 19.11 -25.41 -16.70
CA THR A 179 20.48 -25.51 -16.17
C THR A 179 20.42 -26.00 -14.72
N THR A 180 21.12 -27.09 -14.39
CA THR A 180 20.95 -27.77 -13.08
C THR A 180 22.02 -27.44 -12.05
N GLY A 181 22.98 -26.58 -12.39
CA GLY A 181 24.14 -26.22 -11.57
C GLY A 181 23.90 -24.99 -10.70
N THR A 182 24.48 -24.99 -9.50
CA THR A 182 24.28 -23.93 -8.50
C THR A 182 25.40 -22.89 -8.45
N THR A 183 26.42 -23.02 -9.30
CA THR A 183 27.60 -22.14 -9.31
C THR A 183 27.75 -21.32 -10.60
N ASN A 184 27.05 -21.72 -11.66
CA ASN A 184 26.97 -21.08 -12.97
C ASN A 184 25.81 -21.73 -13.75
N GLY A 185 25.52 -21.30 -14.99
CA GLY A 185 24.38 -21.80 -15.77
C GLY A 185 23.36 -20.70 -16.03
N ASN A 186 23.84 -19.52 -16.38
CA ASN A 186 23.02 -18.38 -16.80
C ASN A 186 22.34 -18.69 -18.14
N VAL A 187 21.21 -18.04 -18.41
CA VAL A 187 20.50 -18.13 -19.69
C VAL A 187 20.32 -16.72 -20.22
N THR A 188 20.89 -16.43 -21.39
CA THR A 188 20.86 -15.10 -22.00
C THR A 188 20.30 -15.17 -23.41
N PHE A 189 19.37 -14.27 -23.72
CA PHE A 189 18.84 -14.04 -25.05
C PHE A 189 19.27 -12.66 -25.57
N GLY A 190 19.97 -12.63 -26.70
CA GLY A 190 20.37 -11.40 -27.36
C GLY A 190 21.56 -10.69 -26.70
N ALA A 191 22.62 -11.41 -26.34
CA ALA A 191 23.76 -10.82 -25.62
C ALA A 191 24.51 -9.75 -26.43
N ALA A 192 24.68 -9.93 -27.75
CA ALA A 192 25.46 -9.04 -28.61
C ALA A 192 24.71 -8.55 -29.87
N LYS A 193 23.69 -9.27 -30.36
CA LYS A 193 22.89 -8.88 -31.52
C LYS A 193 21.50 -8.39 -31.10
N THR A 194 20.79 -7.80 -32.05
CA THR A 194 19.59 -7.00 -31.83
C THR A 194 18.27 -7.72 -32.13
N GLY A 195 18.30 -9.04 -32.33
CA GLY A 195 17.13 -9.84 -32.65
C GLY A 195 16.08 -9.81 -31.54
N ALA A 196 14.84 -9.49 -31.90
CA ALA A 196 13.72 -9.63 -30.97
C ALA A 196 13.50 -11.10 -30.58
N LEU A 197 12.83 -11.33 -29.45
CA LEU A 197 12.46 -12.65 -28.96
C LEU A 197 10.95 -12.83 -28.96
N THR A 198 10.48 -13.97 -29.45
CA THR A 198 9.17 -14.54 -29.09
C THR A 198 9.40 -15.84 -28.37
N THR A 199 8.88 -15.99 -27.14
CA THR A 199 9.06 -17.23 -26.36
C THR A 199 7.75 -17.79 -25.83
N SER A 200 7.58 -19.10 -26.00
CA SER A 200 6.57 -19.93 -25.33
C SER A 200 7.24 -21.01 -24.45
N GLY A 201 8.57 -21.02 -24.38
CA GLY A 201 9.35 -22.03 -23.66
C GLY A 201 9.84 -21.51 -22.32
N ASN A 202 9.65 -22.31 -21.27
CA ASN A 202 10.05 -22.03 -19.90
C ASN A 202 11.57 -22.07 -19.72
N VAL A 203 12.07 -21.32 -18.73
CA VAL A 203 13.49 -21.30 -18.36
C VAL A 203 13.64 -21.60 -16.88
N THR A 204 14.40 -22.64 -16.56
CA THR A 204 14.72 -23.02 -15.17
C THR A 204 16.24 -23.12 -15.01
N THR A 205 16.79 -22.36 -14.07
CA THR A 205 18.17 -22.51 -13.60
C THR A 205 18.16 -22.95 -12.13
N ALA A 206 19.32 -23.39 -11.62
CA ALA A 206 19.53 -23.65 -10.20
C ALA A 206 20.39 -22.55 -9.51
N GLY A 207 20.36 -21.33 -10.07
CA GLY A 207 21.03 -20.14 -9.52
C GLY A 207 21.70 -19.25 -10.57
N GLY A 208 21.76 -19.68 -11.83
CA GLY A 208 22.15 -18.82 -12.94
C GLY A 208 21.11 -17.72 -13.20
N THR A 209 21.56 -16.54 -13.62
CA THR A 209 20.69 -15.42 -14.00
C THR A 209 19.99 -15.70 -15.32
N ILE A 210 18.73 -15.28 -15.45
CA ILE A 210 17.96 -15.33 -16.70
C ILE A 210 17.84 -13.90 -17.25
N THR A 211 18.39 -13.66 -18.44
CA THR A 211 18.46 -12.32 -19.06
C THR A 211 17.79 -12.31 -20.44
N PHE A 212 16.83 -11.40 -20.60
CA PHE A 212 16.21 -11.06 -21.89
C PHE A 212 16.66 -9.65 -22.28
N THR A 213 17.70 -9.54 -23.11
CA THR A 213 18.30 -8.25 -23.46
C THR A 213 17.40 -7.45 -24.41
N ASN A 214 16.81 -8.12 -25.40
CA ASN A 214 16.04 -7.50 -26.47
C ASN A 214 14.52 -7.52 -26.19
N ALA A 215 13.76 -6.77 -27.01
CA ALA A 215 12.30 -6.74 -26.93
C ALA A 215 11.72 -8.16 -27.01
N THR A 216 10.88 -8.50 -26.04
CA THR A 216 10.38 -9.86 -25.81
C THR A 216 8.86 -9.90 -25.92
N GLN A 217 8.35 -10.92 -26.62
CA GLN A 217 6.93 -11.27 -26.69
C GLN A 217 6.68 -12.65 -26.09
N LEU A 218 5.70 -12.76 -25.19
CA LEU A 218 5.21 -14.03 -24.68
C LEU A 218 4.26 -14.65 -25.72
N GLY A 219 4.67 -15.76 -26.33
CA GLY A 219 3.85 -16.54 -27.27
C GLY A 219 2.89 -17.52 -26.57
N ASP A 220 3.17 -17.86 -25.31
CA ASP A 220 2.27 -18.52 -24.37
C ASP A 220 2.66 -18.07 -22.94
N SER A 221 1.92 -18.55 -21.93
CA SER A 221 2.24 -18.33 -20.52
C SER A 221 3.59 -18.91 -20.14
N LEU A 222 4.39 -18.11 -19.43
CA LEU A 222 5.79 -18.39 -19.14
C LEU A 222 6.04 -18.61 -17.65
N THR A 223 6.87 -19.60 -17.33
CA THR A 223 7.46 -19.81 -16.00
C THR A 223 8.97 -19.63 -16.07
N LEU A 224 9.49 -18.74 -15.23
CA LEU A 224 10.91 -18.43 -15.07
C LEU A 224 11.31 -18.73 -13.63
N SER A 225 12.34 -19.55 -13.44
CA SER A 225 12.82 -19.88 -12.09
C SER A 225 14.33 -19.95 -12.07
N THR A 226 14.97 -19.21 -11.15
CA THR A 226 16.37 -19.44 -10.78
C THR A 226 16.52 -20.35 -9.56
N GLY A 227 15.39 -20.71 -8.94
CA GLY A 227 15.29 -21.61 -7.79
C GLY A 227 15.01 -20.84 -6.50
N SER A 228 14.05 -21.34 -5.69
CA SER A 228 13.46 -20.66 -4.52
C SER A 228 14.41 -20.26 -3.38
N SER A 229 15.70 -20.60 -3.45
CA SER A 229 16.71 -20.21 -2.46
C SER A 229 18.07 -19.91 -3.10
N ALA A 230 18.09 -19.66 -4.42
CA ALA A 230 19.29 -19.33 -5.16
C ALA A 230 19.35 -17.83 -5.49
N ALA A 231 20.54 -17.32 -5.80
CA ALA A 231 20.79 -15.88 -5.99
C ALA A 231 20.74 -15.42 -7.45
N GLY A 232 20.15 -16.20 -8.35
CA GLY A 232 20.05 -15.86 -9.77
C GLY A 232 18.97 -14.82 -10.02
N ASN A 233 19.27 -13.76 -10.76
CA ASN A 233 18.30 -12.71 -11.08
C ASN A 233 17.44 -13.07 -12.30
N ILE A 234 16.33 -12.35 -12.49
CA ILE A 234 15.54 -12.39 -13.73
C ILE A 234 15.43 -10.96 -14.28
N ALA A 235 15.90 -10.71 -15.50
CA ALA A 235 15.95 -9.36 -16.07
C ALA A 235 15.35 -9.29 -17.48
N PHE A 236 14.44 -8.33 -17.67
CA PHE A 236 13.96 -7.90 -18.98
C PHE A 236 14.52 -6.49 -19.26
N SER A 237 15.57 -6.41 -20.10
CA SER A 237 16.28 -5.15 -20.38
C SER A 237 15.57 -4.24 -21.39
N SER A 238 14.45 -4.69 -21.97
CA SER A 238 13.67 -4.00 -22.98
C SER A 238 12.17 -4.22 -22.76
N THR A 239 11.31 -3.84 -23.72
CA THR A 239 9.87 -3.99 -23.62
C THR A 239 9.44 -5.46 -23.59
N LEU A 240 8.42 -5.76 -22.77
CA LEU A 240 7.81 -7.09 -22.65
C LEU A 240 6.32 -7.01 -23.00
N ASN A 241 5.82 -7.87 -23.89
CA ASN A 241 4.41 -7.84 -24.34
C ASN A 241 3.82 -9.25 -24.48
N GLY A 242 2.49 -9.37 -24.47
CA GLY A 242 1.79 -10.59 -24.85
C GLY A 242 1.58 -10.71 -26.37
N THR A 243 0.85 -11.72 -26.80
CA THR A 243 0.22 -11.74 -28.14
C THR A 243 -1.26 -11.37 -28.09
N THR A 244 -1.92 -11.58 -26.96
CA THR A 244 -3.35 -11.32 -26.77
C THR A 244 -3.58 -10.61 -25.43
N ASP A 245 -4.29 -9.49 -25.45
CA ASP A 245 -4.50 -8.66 -24.26
C ASP A 245 -5.11 -9.47 -23.10
N LEU A 246 -4.43 -9.45 -21.95
CA LEU A 246 -4.84 -10.07 -20.68
C LEU A 246 -4.84 -11.61 -20.66
N ILE A 247 -4.15 -12.27 -21.60
CA ILE A 247 -4.08 -13.74 -21.71
C ILE A 247 -2.76 -14.32 -21.19
N GLU A 248 -1.61 -14.01 -21.81
CA GLU A 248 -0.36 -14.71 -21.51
C GLU A 248 0.18 -14.32 -20.12
N THR A 249 0.29 -15.30 -19.22
CA THR A 249 0.73 -15.08 -17.83
C THR A 249 2.25 -15.19 -17.68
N LEU A 250 2.80 -14.54 -16.67
CA LEU A 250 4.23 -14.60 -16.35
C LEU A 250 4.43 -14.95 -14.87
N ASN A 251 4.96 -16.13 -14.61
CA ASN A 251 5.28 -16.65 -13.28
C ASN A 251 6.79 -16.61 -13.09
N MET A 252 7.27 -15.98 -12.02
CA MET A 252 8.71 -15.78 -11.77
C MET A 252 9.12 -16.17 -10.35
N THR A 253 10.30 -16.76 -10.23
CA THR A 253 10.91 -17.14 -8.95
C THR A 253 12.42 -16.87 -9.04
N ALA A 254 12.86 -15.70 -8.56
CA ALA A 254 14.27 -15.33 -8.50
C ALA A 254 14.98 -15.80 -7.22
N GLY A 255 14.27 -16.50 -6.32
CA GLY A 255 14.84 -16.94 -5.05
C GLY A 255 15.25 -15.74 -4.20
N THR A 256 16.53 -15.70 -3.83
CA THR A 256 17.18 -14.59 -3.12
C THR A 256 17.81 -13.56 -4.08
N GLY A 257 17.65 -13.72 -5.40
CA GLY A 257 18.00 -12.71 -6.40
C GLY A 257 16.94 -11.63 -6.55
N SER A 258 17.08 -10.79 -7.58
CA SER A 258 16.14 -9.72 -7.92
C SER A 258 15.40 -9.96 -9.24
N ILE A 259 14.31 -9.22 -9.44
CA ILE A 259 13.56 -9.16 -10.71
C ILE A 259 13.54 -7.72 -11.21
N THR A 260 13.93 -7.50 -12.47
CA THR A 260 14.00 -6.16 -13.07
C THR A 260 13.27 -6.10 -14.40
N PHE A 261 12.34 -5.14 -14.51
CA PHE A 261 11.78 -4.67 -15.77
C PHE A 261 12.40 -3.30 -16.11
N SER A 262 13.24 -3.24 -17.14
CA SER A 262 13.88 -2.00 -17.57
C SER A 262 13.07 -1.24 -18.63
N GLY A 263 12.21 -1.91 -19.38
CA GLY A 263 11.27 -1.31 -20.32
C GLY A 263 9.81 -1.58 -19.94
N ALA A 264 8.89 -0.89 -20.61
CA ALA A 264 7.46 -1.03 -20.38
C ALA A 264 6.95 -2.46 -20.61
N VAL A 265 6.08 -2.91 -19.72
CA VAL A 265 5.41 -4.23 -19.75
C VAL A 265 3.96 -4.04 -20.20
N GLY A 266 3.52 -4.81 -21.19
CA GLY A 266 2.13 -4.79 -21.68
C GLY A 266 1.76 -3.65 -22.65
N ASN A 267 2.69 -2.72 -22.91
CA ASN A 267 2.50 -1.49 -23.72
C ASN A 267 1.71 -1.66 -25.04
N THR A 268 1.98 -2.72 -25.82
CA THR A 268 1.26 -2.99 -27.09
C THR A 268 0.21 -4.08 -26.98
N LYS A 269 0.45 -5.06 -26.09
CA LYS A 269 -0.43 -6.19 -25.77
C LYS A 269 -0.29 -6.49 -24.29
N LYS A 270 -1.34 -6.18 -23.53
CA LYS A 270 -1.38 -6.27 -22.06
C LYS A 270 -1.11 -7.70 -21.61
N LEU A 271 -0.30 -7.91 -20.58
CA LEU A 271 -0.07 -9.27 -20.05
C LEU A 271 -1.29 -9.80 -19.31
N GLY A 272 -1.36 -11.13 -19.15
CA GLY A 272 -2.21 -11.80 -18.18
C GLY A 272 -1.81 -11.48 -16.74
N ALA A 273 -1.88 -12.47 -15.85
CA ALA A 273 -1.35 -12.31 -14.49
C ALA A 273 0.18 -12.26 -14.52
N ILE A 274 0.78 -11.28 -13.84
CA ILE A 274 2.19 -11.28 -13.45
C ILE A 274 2.27 -11.74 -11.99
N THR A 275 3.00 -12.82 -11.75
CA THR A 275 3.16 -13.42 -10.42
C THR A 275 4.64 -13.59 -10.10
N ILE A 276 5.11 -12.86 -9.09
CA ILE A 276 6.44 -12.96 -8.51
C ILE A 276 6.32 -13.75 -7.21
N ASN A 277 6.74 -15.02 -7.25
CA ASN A 277 6.70 -15.90 -6.08
C ASN A 277 7.77 -15.52 -5.05
N SER A 278 8.98 -15.17 -5.51
CA SER A 278 10.05 -14.64 -4.67
C SER A 278 11.07 -13.85 -5.49
N ALA A 279 11.61 -12.80 -4.88
CA ALA A 279 12.69 -11.95 -5.37
C ALA A 279 13.29 -11.18 -4.18
N SER A 280 13.86 -11.90 -3.19
CA SER A 280 14.16 -11.33 -1.87
C SER A 280 15.25 -10.23 -1.88
N LEU A 281 16.00 -10.04 -2.98
CA LEU A 281 16.89 -8.88 -3.16
C LEU A 281 16.14 -7.63 -3.66
N GLY A 282 15.02 -7.82 -4.37
CA GLY A 282 14.10 -6.76 -4.76
C GLY A 282 13.39 -6.96 -6.10
N VAL A 283 12.36 -6.15 -6.33
CA VAL A 283 11.64 -6.02 -7.60
C VAL A 283 11.70 -4.57 -8.06
N THR A 284 12.14 -4.33 -9.29
CA THR A 284 12.19 -2.97 -9.86
C THR A 284 11.44 -2.90 -11.19
N ALA A 285 10.43 -2.02 -11.25
CA ALA A 285 9.74 -1.61 -12.48
C ALA A 285 10.19 -0.19 -12.86
N ASN A 286 11.00 -0.07 -13.91
CA ASN A 286 11.54 1.24 -14.34
C ASN A 286 10.64 1.99 -15.35
N SER A 287 9.54 1.37 -15.77
CA SER A 287 8.52 1.98 -16.62
C SER A 287 7.20 1.21 -16.47
N THR A 288 6.13 1.72 -17.11
CA THR A 288 4.75 1.24 -17.02
C THR A 288 4.58 -0.29 -17.05
N ILE A 289 3.61 -0.77 -16.27
CA ILE A 289 3.12 -2.15 -16.30
C ILE A 289 1.62 -2.16 -16.59
N ASP A 290 1.24 -2.78 -17.70
CA ASP A 290 -0.16 -3.03 -18.06
C ASP A 290 -0.43 -4.54 -18.13
N ALA A 291 -1.05 -5.06 -17.07
CA ALA A 291 -1.24 -6.48 -16.86
C ALA A 291 -2.62 -6.75 -16.25
N LYS A 292 -3.13 -7.98 -16.35
CA LYS A 292 -4.43 -8.33 -15.75
C LYS A 292 -4.41 -8.15 -14.24
N SER A 293 -3.35 -8.60 -13.59
CA SER A 293 -3.09 -8.45 -12.16
C SER A 293 -1.59 -8.52 -11.92
N VAL A 294 -1.12 -7.84 -10.88
CA VAL A 294 0.26 -7.95 -10.40
C VAL A 294 0.22 -8.51 -8.98
N SER A 295 1.02 -9.54 -8.71
CA SER A 295 1.15 -10.16 -7.39
C SER A 295 2.61 -10.43 -7.07
N ILE A 296 3.09 -9.89 -5.95
CA ILE A 296 4.46 -10.09 -5.43
C ILE A 296 4.33 -10.72 -4.04
N THR A 297 4.76 -11.97 -3.87
CA THR A 297 4.56 -12.74 -2.62
C THR A 297 5.75 -12.68 -1.65
N ASP A 298 6.97 -12.61 -2.15
CA ASP A 298 8.19 -12.39 -1.35
C ASP A 298 9.13 -11.43 -2.08
N GLY A 299 8.80 -10.14 -2.03
CA GLY A 299 9.69 -9.07 -2.48
C GLY A 299 10.81 -8.79 -1.48
N GLY A 300 11.97 -8.37 -1.97
CA GLY A 300 12.92 -7.58 -1.20
C GLY A 300 12.39 -6.16 -0.99
N ALA A 301 13.17 -5.15 -1.42
CA ALA A 301 12.60 -3.84 -1.70
C ALA A 301 11.80 -3.87 -3.02
N VAL A 302 10.69 -3.15 -3.10
CA VAL A 302 9.86 -3.04 -4.32
C VAL A 302 9.86 -1.59 -4.78
N GLU A 303 10.30 -1.34 -6.01
CA GLU A 303 10.46 0.00 -6.58
C GLU A 303 9.64 0.14 -7.86
N ILE A 304 8.66 1.06 -7.86
CA ILE A 304 7.75 1.35 -8.97
C ILE A 304 7.98 2.79 -9.45
N LYS A 305 8.45 2.99 -10.68
CA LYS A 305 8.86 4.31 -11.20
C LYS A 305 7.86 5.00 -12.12
N ASP A 306 6.76 4.33 -12.44
CA ASP A 306 5.85 4.65 -13.54
C ASP A 306 4.55 3.82 -13.35
N ASP A 307 3.50 4.11 -14.11
CA ASP A 307 2.15 3.62 -13.83
C ASP A 307 2.00 2.08 -13.89
N VAL A 308 1.21 1.53 -12.96
CA VAL A 308 0.79 0.12 -12.95
C VAL A 308 -0.73 0.04 -13.10
N THR A 309 -1.20 -0.47 -14.24
CA THR A 309 -2.61 -0.80 -14.48
C THR A 309 -2.83 -2.30 -14.23
N ALA A 310 -3.67 -2.63 -13.25
CA ALA A 310 -3.91 -4.01 -12.78
C ALA A 310 -5.39 -4.26 -12.43
N PRO A 311 -6.32 -4.30 -13.41
CA PRO A 311 -7.78 -4.29 -13.19
C PRO A 311 -8.35 -5.53 -12.50
N SER A 312 -7.58 -6.60 -12.30
CA SER A 312 -7.96 -7.76 -11.47
C SER A 312 -7.34 -7.74 -10.05
N GLY A 313 -6.64 -6.65 -9.70
CA GLY A 313 -6.04 -6.41 -8.38
C GLY A 313 -4.51 -6.27 -8.43
N PHE A 314 -3.98 -5.53 -7.46
CA PHE A 314 -2.56 -5.39 -7.18
C PHE A 314 -2.28 -5.90 -5.76
N ASN A 315 -1.32 -6.82 -5.61
CA ASN A 315 -0.75 -7.11 -4.29
C ASN A 315 0.77 -7.11 -4.31
N SER A 316 1.37 -6.66 -3.21
CA SER A 316 2.81 -6.71 -2.98
C SER A 316 3.12 -6.92 -1.52
N THR A 317 3.77 -8.03 -1.20
CA THR A 317 4.32 -8.33 0.13
C THR A 317 5.84 -8.49 0.04
N GLY A 318 6.58 -7.78 0.88
CA GLY A 318 8.05 -7.85 0.88
C GLY A 318 8.72 -7.46 2.19
N ASN A 319 9.97 -7.87 2.36
CA ASN A 319 10.77 -7.63 3.57
C ASN A 319 11.57 -6.31 3.54
N GLY A 320 11.63 -5.63 2.40
CA GLY A 320 12.24 -4.30 2.24
C GLY A 320 11.23 -3.17 2.33
N ALA A 321 11.61 -1.99 1.85
CA ALA A 321 10.70 -0.88 1.61
C ALA A 321 9.87 -1.08 0.33
N PHE A 322 8.71 -0.43 0.26
CA PHE A 322 7.94 -0.27 -0.97
C PHE A 322 8.02 1.21 -1.37
N THR A 323 8.51 1.52 -2.57
CA THR A 323 8.75 2.89 -2.99
C THR A 323 8.16 3.14 -4.37
N MET A 324 7.22 4.06 -4.42
CA MET A 324 6.74 4.67 -5.66
C MET A 324 7.54 5.94 -5.94
N THR A 325 7.70 6.29 -7.22
CA THR A 325 8.18 7.62 -7.62
C THR A 325 7.01 8.58 -7.67
N ASP A 326 7.21 9.83 -7.24
CA ASP A 326 6.31 10.96 -7.50
C ASP A 326 5.81 10.94 -8.96
N GLY A 327 4.48 10.91 -9.11
CA GLY A 327 3.76 10.77 -10.37
C GLY A 327 3.23 9.38 -10.69
N ALA A 328 3.79 8.31 -10.12
CA ALA A 328 3.41 6.94 -10.49
C ALA A 328 2.06 6.54 -9.88
N LEU A 329 1.14 6.00 -10.69
CA LEU A 329 -0.19 5.55 -10.27
C LEU A 329 -0.33 4.02 -10.30
N ILE A 330 -0.83 3.42 -9.22
CA ILE A 330 -1.33 2.03 -9.22
C ILE A 330 -2.85 2.06 -9.35
N ASP A 331 -3.39 1.69 -10.52
CA ASP A 331 -4.83 1.61 -10.79
C ASP A 331 -5.30 0.14 -10.81
N ALA A 332 -6.02 -0.26 -9.75
CA ALA A 332 -6.64 -1.59 -9.63
C ALA A 332 -8.10 -1.65 -10.14
N VAL A 333 -8.59 -0.55 -10.74
CA VAL A 333 -9.93 -0.32 -11.29
C VAL A 333 -11.06 -0.55 -10.30
N SER A 334 -11.43 -1.78 -9.98
CA SER A 334 -12.54 -2.12 -9.06
C SER A 334 -12.12 -3.11 -7.97
N GLN A 335 -10.83 -3.40 -7.87
CA GLN A 335 -10.27 -4.46 -7.05
C GLN A 335 -9.40 -3.90 -5.91
N LEU A 336 -9.04 -4.78 -4.98
CA LEU A 336 -8.15 -4.48 -3.87
C LEU A 336 -6.75 -4.07 -4.36
N ILE A 337 -6.21 -3.03 -3.72
CA ILE A 337 -4.77 -2.76 -3.65
C ILE A 337 -4.30 -3.20 -2.27
N ASP A 338 -3.34 -4.12 -2.20
CA ASP A 338 -2.79 -4.67 -0.95
C ASP A 338 -1.26 -4.52 -0.95
N ILE A 339 -0.71 -3.70 -0.06
CA ILE A 339 0.71 -3.39 0.01
C ILE A 339 1.20 -3.68 1.43
N SER A 340 2.14 -4.60 1.59
CA SER A 340 2.85 -4.83 2.84
C SER A 340 4.36 -4.83 2.67
N ALA A 341 5.05 -4.16 3.58
CA ALA A 341 6.48 -3.94 3.57
C ALA A 341 7.12 -4.19 4.95
N GLY A 342 8.40 -4.57 4.92
CA GLY A 342 9.27 -4.65 6.11
C GLY A 342 9.79 -3.27 6.55
N GLY A 343 10.04 -2.39 5.58
CA GLY A 343 10.45 -1.00 5.79
C GLY A 343 9.37 0.00 5.41
N ASP A 344 9.79 1.23 5.12
CA ASP A 344 8.88 2.32 4.75
C ASP A 344 8.07 2.00 3.48
N ILE A 345 6.87 2.56 3.39
CA ILE A 345 6.01 2.55 2.22
C ILE A 345 5.87 3.99 1.75
N THR A 346 6.56 4.36 0.67
CA THR A 346 6.40 5.66 0.00
C THR A 346 5.41 5.50 -1.14
N LEU A 347 4.31 6.25 -1.08
CA LEU A 347 3.27 6.27 -2.09
C LEU A 347 3.60 7.25 -3.22
N GLY A 348 2.72 7.31 -4.21
CA GLY A 348 2.73 8.32 -5.29
C GLY A 348 1.30 8.50 -5.78
N GLY A 349 0.60 7.39 -6.02
CA GLY A 349 -0.85 7.39 -6.16
C GLY A 349 -1.41 5.97 -6.21
N LEU A 350 -2.43 5.69 -5.41
CA LEU A 350 -3.19 4.44 -5.39
C LEU A 350 -4.63 4.74 -5.83
N LYS A 351 -5.19 3.94 -6.73
CA LYS A 351 -6.55 4.16 -7.25
C LYS A 351 -7.37 2.90 -7.37
N THR A 352 -8.58 2.95 -6.82
CA THR A 352 -9.60 1.93 -7.02
C THR A 352 -11.02 2.47 -6.80
N THR A 353 -11.97 1.94 -7.56
CA THR A 353 -13.41 2.19 -7.38
C THR A 353 -14.10 1.07 -6.60
N SER A 354 -13.32 0.18 -5.95
CA SER A 354 -13.86 -1.00 -5.27
C SER A 354 -14.86 -0.62 -4.17
N GLU A 355 -16.09 -1.13 -4.30
CA GLU A 355 -17.15 -1.07 -3.28
C GLU A 355 -16.96 -2.16 -2.19
N SER A 356 -15.80 -2.82 -2.18
CA SER A 356 -15.43 -3.81 -1.17
C SER A 356 -15.32 -3.16 0.23
N PRO A 357 -15.73 -3.86 1.32
CA PRO A 357 -15.49 -3.40 2.69
C PRO A 357 -14.02 -3.10 3.02
N LEU A 358 -13.09 -3.57 2.19
CA LEU A 358 -11.69 -3.20 2.17
C LEU A 358 -11.28 -2.98 0.70
N ALA A 359 -10.95 -1.74 0.34
CA ALA A 359 -10.57 -1.36 -1.02
C ALA A 359 -9.07 -1.13 -1.16
N VAL A 360 -8.41 -0.62 -0.11
CA VAL A 360 -6.96 -0.44 -0.04
C VAL A 360 -6.44 -0.88 1.33
N GLN A 361 -5.40 -1.72 1.35
CA GLN A 361 -4.67 -2.13 2.55
C GLN A 361 -3.20 -1.75 2.41
N ILE A 362 -2.65 -1.09 3.44
CA ILE A 362 -1.25 -0.67 3.50
C ILE A 362 -0.68 -1.05 4.87
N VAL A 363 0.36 -1.89 4.92
CA VAL A 363 0.93 -2.42 6.17
C VAL A 363 2.45 -2.35 6.14
N SER A 364 3.03 -1.31 6.75
CA SER A 364 4.45 -1.30 7.11
C SER A 364 4.64 -1.93 8.48
N THR A 365 5.46 -2.98 8.52
CA THR A 365 5.73 -3.76 9.75
C THR A 365 6.93 -3.25 10.55
N GLY A 366 7.78 -2.39 9.96
CA GLY A 366 8.99 -1.87 10.58
C GLY A 366 9.37 -0.44 10.17
N GLY A 367 8.51 0.27 9.44
CA GLY A 367 8.72 1.64 8.95
C GLY A 367 7.45 2.49 8.97
N SER A 368 7.51 3.63 8.28
CA SER A 368 6.42 4.58 8.08
C SER A 368 5.62 4.33 6.79
N ILE A 369 4.45 4.95 6.68
CA ILE A 369 3.74 5.17 5.41
C ILE A 369 3.88 6.66 5.09
N LEU A 370 4.43 6.99 3.92
CA LEU A 370 4.89 8.32 3.54
C LEU A 370 4.28 8.73 2.20
N ASP A 371 3.98 10.01 2.06
CA ASP A 371 3.80 10.65 0.76
C ASP A 371 5.12 10.63 -0.04
N GLY A 372 5.02 10.51 -1.35
CA GLY A 372 6.13 10.63 -2.31
C GLY A 372 6.22 11.98 -3.02
N GLY A 373 5.13 12.77 -3.02
CA GLY A 373 5.03 14.12 -3.56
C GLY A 373 3.66 14.43 -4.19
N ASP A 374 3.41 15.74 -4.36
CA ASP A 374 2.20 16.44 -4.88
C ASP A 374 1.61 15.98 -6.25
N ASN A 375 2.01 14.85 -6.84
CA ASN A 375 1.49 14.38 -8.13
C ASN A 375 1.36 12.85 -8.21
N PRO A 376 0.18 12.28 -8.58
CA PRO A 376 -1.12 12.93 -8.56
C PRO A 376 -1.41 13.55 -7.18
N ALA A 377 -2.25 14.59 -7.14
CA ALA A 377 -2.60 15.30 -5.90
C ALA A 377 -3.49 14.50 -4.91
N LEU A 378 -3.44 13.16 -4.97
CA LEU A 378 -4.06 12.20 -4.07
C LEU A 378 -3.17 10.95 -4.02
N ASP A 379 -2.59 10.66 -2.86
CA ASP A 379 -1.95 9.38 -2.54
C ASP A 379 -2.92 8.20 -2.68
N VAL A 380 -4.19 8.39 -2.30
CA VAL A 380 -5.21 7.33 -2.32
C VAL A 380 -6.58 7.84 -2.78
N ASP A 381 -6.95 7.50 -4.02
CA ASP A 381 -8.32 7.63 -4.57
C ASP A 381 -9.05 6.28 -4.43
N ALA A 382 -9.76 6.10 -3.32
CA ALA A 382 -10.58 4.91 -3.01
C ALA A 382 -12.01 5.29 -2.58
N VAL A 383 -12.60 6.26 -3.29
CA VAL A 383 -13.86 6.98 -2.98
C VAL A 383 -15.04 6.10 -2.55
N ASN A 384 -15.12 4.84 -3.00
CA ASN A 384 -16.25 3.95 -2.69
C ASN A 384 -16.02 2.99 -1.50
N GLY A 385 -14.83 2.95 -0.91
CA GLY A 385 -14.43 1.86 -0.02
C GLY A 385 -13.58 2.28 1.18
N THR A 386 -13.22 1.29 1.99
CA THR A 386 -12.38 1.49 3.18
C THR A 386 -10.90 1.44 2.81
N LEU A 387 -10.15 2.41 3.32
CA LEU A 387 -8.69 2.39 3.43
C LEU A 387 -8.28 1.93 4.84
N THR A 388 -7.45 0.89 4.93
CA THR A 388 -6.78 0.49 6.19
C THR A 388 -5.28 0.69 6.08
N MET A 389 -4.71 1.44 7.01
CA MET A 389 -3.27 1.70 7.10
C MET A 389 -2.71 1.26 8.45
N THR A 390 -1.54 0.64 8.44
CA THR A 390 -0.81 0.26 9.66
C THR A 390 0.68 0.52 9.47
N ALA A 391 1.25 1.39 10.30
CA ALA A 391 2.69 1.64 10.41
C ALA A 391 3.16 1.20 11.81
N ALA A 392 3.44 -0.09 11.99
CA ALA A 392 3.54 -0.72 13.30
C ALA A 392 4.61 -0.11 14.24
N THR A 393 5.64 0.52 13.67
CA THR A 393 6.69 1.23 14.41
C THR A 393 6.98 2.64 13.86
N GLY A 394 6.24 3.10 12.85
CA GLY A 394 6.49 4.34 12.13
C GLY A 394 5.30 5.30 12.13
N SER A 395 5.44 6.39 11.40
CA SER A 395 4.39 7.38 11.17
C SER A 395 3.52 7.03 9.95
N ILE A 396 2.37 7.67 9.82
CA ILE A 396 1.54 7.68 8.61
C ILE A 396 1.41 9.14 8.19
N GLY A 397 1.81 9.50 6.97
CA GLY A 397 1.63 10.84 6.40
C GLY A 397 2.25 11.97 7.22
N ILE A 398 3.42 11.75 7.82
CA ILE A 398 4.30 12.83 8.25
C ILE A 398 5.76 12.42 8.01
N SER A 399 6.51 13.29 7.34
CA SER A 399 7.92 13.10 7.01
C SER A 399 8.83 13.73 8.07
N GLY A 400 9.11 13.04 9.18
CA GLY A 400 10.10 13.53 10.14
C GLY A 400 9.88 13.11 11.59
N ASP A 401 10.26 14.01 12.51
CA ASP A 401 10.08 13.83 13.95
C ASP A 401 8.57 13.68 14.27
N PRO A 402 8.13 12.59 14.93
CA PRO A 402 6.72 12.39 15.27
C PRO A 402 6.08 13.50 16.13
N GLY A 403 6.88 14.41 16.70
CA GLY A 403 6.44 15.59 17.44
C GLY A 403 6.48 16.93 16.70
N ASP A 404 6.91 16.99 15.43
CA ASP A 404 6.84 18.23 14.63
C ASP A 404 5.54 18.26 13.81
N LEU A 405 4.62 19.16 14.17
CA LEU A 405 3.34 19.36 13.49
C LEU A 405 3.40 20.45 12.40
N THR A 406 4.59 21.04 12.17
CA THR A 406 4.80 22.16 11.25
C THR A 406 5.48 21.78 9.94
N ASP A 407 5.97 20.54 9.84
CA ASP A 407 6.55 19.93 8.64
C ASP A 407 5.78 18.65 8.27
N GLY A 408 5.91 18.22 7.01
CA GLY A 408 5.25 17.04 6.47
C GLY A 408 3.93 17.33 5.74
N ASP A 409 3.91 17.01 4.45
CA ASP A 409 2.68 16.75 3.71
C ASP A 409 1.91 15.60 4.38
N PRO A 410 0.64 15.81 4.77
CA PRO A 410 -0.23 14.73 5.18
C PRO A 410 -0.56 13.87 3.96
N LEU A 411 -0.86 12.58 4.13
CA LEU A 411 -1.33 11.80 2.97
C LEU A 411 -2.65 12.40 2.46
N GLU A 412 -2.68 12.74 1.18
CA GLU A 412 -3.86 13.21 0.49
C GLU A 412 -4.73 12.03 0.07
N ILE A 413 -5.89 11.88 0.69
CA ILE A 413 -6.76 10.73 0.44
C ILE A 413 -8.17 11.16 0.05
N LYS A 414 -8.89 10.21 -0.55
CA LYS A 414 -10.29 10.31 -0.86
C LYS A 414 -10.95 8.95 -0.67
N VAL A 415 -11.65 8.75 0.44
CA VAL A 415 -12.08 7.42 0.89
C VAL A 415 -13.42 7.47 1.61
N ALA A 416 -14.29 6.47 1.38
CA ALA A 416 -15.55 6.37 2.11
C ALA A 416 -15.35 6.06 3.60
N LYS A 417 -14.24 5.40 3.97
CA LYS A 417 -13.91 5.09 5.37
C LYS A 417 -12.41 4.94 5.61
N LEU A 418 -11.91 5.47 6.73
CA LEU A 418 -10.51 5.37 7.14
C LEU A 418 -10.33 4.54 8.41
N SER A 419 -9.37 3.62 8.43
CA SER A 419 -8.72 3.14 9.66
C SER A 419 -7.21 3.28 9.53
N ALA A 420 -6.55 3.83 10.55
CA ALA A 420 -5.12 4.10 10.57
C ALA A 420 -4.53 3.82 11.97
N GLU A 421 -3.52 2.97 12.05
CA GLU A 421 -2.78 2.67 13.29
C GLU A 421 -1.29 2.98 13.09
N GLY A 422 -0.71 3.83 13.93
CA GLY A 422 0.68 4.26 13.79
C GLY A 422 1.25 4.92 15.04
N THR A 423 2.46 5.46 14.95
CA THR A 423 3.07 6.24 16.05
C THR A 423 2.68 7.72 16.03
N SER A 424 2.42 8.27 14.84
CA SER A 424 1.78 9.57 14.58
C SER A 424 1.10 9.48 13.21
N ILE A 425 0.02 10.22 12.98
CA ILE A 425 -0.87 10.11 11.81
C ILE A 425 -1.21 11.51 11.28
N GLY A 426 -0.81 11.83 10.05
CA GLY A 426 -1.16 13.03 9.30
C GLY A 426 -1.96 12.67 8.04
N ILE A 427 -3.21 13.13 7.94
CA ILE A 427 -4.13 12.80 6.86
C ILE A 427 -4.89 14.05 6.42
N LYS A 428 -5.01 14.25 5.11
CA LYS A 428 -5.87 15.25 4.47
C LYS A 428 -6.81 14.56 3.49
N GLU A 429 -8.05 14.45 3.91
CA GLU A 429 -9.16 13.91 3.15
C GLU A 429 -9.86 15.09 2.40
N THR A 430 -10.54 14.82 1.27
CA THR A 430 -11.09 15.81 0.33
C THR A 430 -12.62 15.85 0.19
N ASP A 431 -13.38 14.92 0.77
CA ASP A 431 -14.84 14.96 0.89
C ASP A 431 -15.37 14.56 2.30
N ASP A 432 -16.28 13.57 2.40
CA ASP A 432 -16.95 13.18 3.65
C ASP A 432 -16.27 11.94 4.24
N LEU A 433 -15.78 12.03 5.48
CA LEU A 433 -14.97 10.97 6.07
C LEU A 433 -15.69 10.21 7.20
N LEU A 434 -16.00 8.94 6.95
CA LEU A 434 -16.31 7.99 8.02
C LEU A 434 -15.03 7.43 8.66
N LEU A 435 -15.03 7.29 9.98
CA LEU A 435 -13.93 6.68 10.72
C LEU A 435 -14.24 5.25 11.13
N GLY A 436 -13.22 4.39 11.04
CA GLY A 436 -13.13 3.13 11.76
C GLY A 436 -12.35 3.35 13.06
N VAL A 437 -11.07 3.00 13.06
CA VAL A 437 -10.16 3.30 14.18
C VAL A 437 -8.97 4.13 13.67
N VAL A 438 -8.76 5.30 14.27
CA VAL A 438 -7.55 6.11 14.09
C VAL A 438 -6.82 6.15 15.43
N ASP A 439 -5.69 5.46 15.55
CA ASP A 439 -4.93 5.33 16.81
C ASP A 439 -3.43 5.61 16.59
N ALA A 440 -2.97 6.77 17.06
CA ALA A 440 -1.56 7.15 17.11
C ALA A 440 -0.86 6.76 18.43
N GLY A 441 -1.54 6.02 19.31
CA GLY A 441 -1.04 5.61 20.61
C GLY A 441 -0.81 6.80 21.54
N ALA A 442 0.46 7.24 21.60
CA ALA A 442 0.90 8.38 22.41
C ALA A 442 1.48 9.54 21.57
N GLY A 443 1.62 9.37 20.24
CA GLY A 443 1.98 10.47 19.34
C GLY A 443 0.75 11.15 18.75
N ALA A 444 0.96 11.97 17.72
CA ALA A 444 -0.01 12.95 17.29
C ALA A 444 -0.94 12.45 16.17
N VAL A 445 -2.17 12.97 16.14
CA VAL A 445 -3.10 12.86 15.01
C VAL A 445 -3.35 14.26 14.46
N LYS A 446 -3.17 14.45 13.16
CA LYS A 446 -3.58 15.62 12.38
C LYS A 446 -4.50 15.11 11.28
N LEU A 447 -5.80 15.32 11.45
CA LEU A 447 -6.83 14.87 10.53
C LEU A 447 -7.61 16.07 9.99
N ILE A 448 -7.55 16.28 8.68
CA ILE A 448 -8.29 17.34 7.99
C ILE A 448 -9.21 16.65 6.99
N ALA A 449 -10.51 16.89 7.03
CA ALA A 449 -11.48 16.44 6.02
C ALA A 449 -11.96 17.61 5.16
N GLY A 450 -12.45 17.32 3.96
CA GLY A 450 -13.02 18.34 3.06
C GLY A 450 -14.39 18.81 3.53
N GLU A 451 -15.23 17.88 3.96
CA GLU A 451 -16.61 18.05 4.41
C GLU A 451 -16.76 17.53 5.86
N ASP A 452 -17.68 16.60 6.15
CA ASP A 452 -17.97 16.16 7.53
C ASP A 452 -17.10 14.97 7.99
N ILE A 453 -16.90 14.82 9.31
CA ILE A 453 -16.29 13.63 9.93
C ILE A 453 -17.31 12.91 10.80
N ASP A 454 -17.53 11.61 10.61
CA ASP A 454 -18.52 10.83 11.36
C ASP A 454 -18.01 9.42 11.74
N GLU A 455 -18.69 8.78 12.70
CA GLU A 455 -18.44 7.40 13.17
C GLU A 455 -17.08 7.17 13.87
N GLY A 456 -16.78 5.91 14.20
CA GLY A 456 -15.44 5.46 14.58
C GLY A 456 -14.88 5.97 15.91
N SER A 457 -13.54 5.94 15.98
CA SER A 457 -12.77 6.43 17.13
C SER A 457 -11.45 7.08 16.73
N ILE A 458 -11.08 8.18 17.40
CA ILE A 458 -9.78 8.84 17.31
C ILE A 458 -9.06 8.76 18.66
N LYS A 459 -7.78 8.36 18.65
CA LYS A 459 -6.91 8.28 19.82
C LYS A 459 -5.50 8.79 19.49
N GLY A 460 -4.94 9.58 20.40
CA GLY A 460 -3.58 10.13 20.26
C GLY A 460 -3.16 10.92 21.50
N GLY A 461 -1.86 11.21 21.58
CA GLY A 461 -1.29 12.12 22.58
C GLY A 461 -1.74 13.56 22.36
N ASP A 462 -1.61 14.04 21.13
CA ASP A 462 -2.14 15.31 20.63
C ASP A 462 -3.06 15.04 19.43
N VAL A 463 -4.23 15.68 19.35
CA VAL A 463 -5.20 15.44 18.28
C VAL A 463 -5.68 16.78 17.73
N THR A 464 -5.37 17.05 16.47
CA THR A 464 -5.81 18.22 15.71
C THR A 464 -6.78 17.80 14.62
N ILE A 465 -7.99 18.37 14.63
CA ILE A 465 -9.05 18.07 13.65
C ILE A 465 -9.47 19.34 12.90
N GLY A 466 -9.55 19.24 11.56
CA GLY A 466 -10.24 20.20 10.69
C GLY A 466 -11.38 19.52 9.95
N ALA A 467 -12.60 20.06 10.01
CA ALA A 467 -13.77 19.52 9.30
C ALA A 467 -14.85 20.61 9.10
N THR A 468 -15.92 20.28 8.39
CA THR A 468 -17.13 21.10 8.34
C THR A 468 -17.93 20.95 9.63
N THR A 469 -18.36 19.73 9.95
CA THR A 469 -18.88 19.32 11.26
C THR A 469 -18.29 17.97 11.69
N ILE A 470 -18.53 17.55 12.95
CA ILE A 470 -18.05 16.25 13.45
C ILE A 470 -19.07 15.48 14.29
N GLY A 471 -19.34 14.23 13.94
CA GLY A 471 -20.15 13.28 14.70
C GLY A 471 -21.66 13.57 14.71
N LEU A 472 -22.13 14.42 13.79
CA LEU A 472 -23.54 14.85 13.73
C LEU A 472 -24.46 13.79 13.12
N THR A 473 -23.94 12.91 12.25
CA THR A 473 -24.69 11.74 11.75
C THR A 473 -24.51 10.55 12.69
N THR A 474 -23.26 10.25 13.05
CA THR A 474 -22.90 9.22 14.03
C THR A 474 -21.75 9.69 14.92
N PRO A 475 -21.93 9.78 16.24
CA PRO A 475 -20.92 10.34 17.14
C PRO A 475 -19.56 9.64 17.07
N VAL A 476 -18.50 10.44 16.95
CA VAL A 476 -17.10 10.00 16.99
C VAL A 476 -16.67 9.76 18.43
N ASN A 477 -16.02 8.62 18.71
CA ASN A 477 -15.42 8.35 20.01
C ASN A 477 -14.02 8.99 20.09
N VAL A 478 -13.69 9.70 21.17
CA VAL A 478 -12.46 10.50 21.26
C VAL A 478 -11.69 10.19 22.54
N ASP A 479 -10.47 9.65 22.38
CA ASP A 479 -9.55 9.25 23.46
C ASP A 479 -8.25 10.07 23.42
N VAL A 480 -8.32 11.33 23.88
CA VAL A 480 -7.18 12.25 23.99
C VAL A 480 -7.32 13.09 25.25
N GLY A 481 -6.19 13.57 25.79
CA GLY A 481 -6.19 14.46 26.95
C GLY A 481 -6.93 15.78 26.67
N PRO A 482 -7.63 16.36 27.66
CA PRO A 482 -8.44 17.57 27.46
C PRO A 482 -7.62 18.77 26.97
N THR A 483 -6.37 18.91 27.43
CA THR A 483 -5.45 19.98 27.01
C THR A 483 -4.96 19.83 25.55
N ASN A 484 -5.18 18.65 24.96
CA ASN A 484 -4.49 18.18 23.75
C ASN A 484 -5.45 17.89 22.56
N LEU A 485 -6.76 18.08 22.76
CA LEU A 485 -7.78 18.01 21.70
C LEU A 485 -7.97 19.41 21.09
N PHE A 486 -7.54 19.61 19.85
CA PHE A 486 -7.71 20.82 19.07
C PHE A 486 -8.69 20.56 17.90
N MET A 487 -9.68 21.42 17.72
CA MET A 487 -10.67 21.29 16.64
C MET A 487 -10.98 22.64 16.00
N THR A 488 -10.98 22.68 14.66
CA THR A 488 -11.47 23.80 13.86
C THR A 488 -12.60 23.31 12.96
N LEU A 489 -13.82 23.77 13.23
CA LEU A 489 -15.04 23.40 12.51
C LEU A 489 -15.58 24.60 11.73
N SER A 490 -16.04 24.39 10.51
CA SER A 490 -16.38 25.48 9.58
C SER A 490 -17.86 25.86 9.52
N ASP A 491 -18.78 24.91 9.82
CA ASP A 491 -20.24 25.13 9.76
C ASP A 491 -20.99 24.49 10.94
N GLN A 492 -22.32 24.52 10.90
CA GLN A 492 -23.23 23.93 11.88
C GLN A 492 -24.53 23.45 11.20
N ASN A 493 -25.16 22.42 11.78
CA ASN A 493 -26.47 21.96 11.32
C ASN A 493 -27.61 22.95 11.67
N THR A 494 -28.82 22.66 11.19
CA THR A 494 -30.02 23.51 11.42
C THR A 494 -30.45 23.65 12.89
N ALA A 495 -29.92 22.84 13.81
CA ALA A 495 -30.13 22.96 15.25
C ALA A 495 -29.00 23.75 15.95
N GLY A 496 -28.02 24.25 15.20
CA GLY A 496 -26.89 25.02 15.72
C GLY A 496 -25.78 24.16 16.33
N LEU A 497 -25.68 22.87 15.98
CA LEU A 497 -24.54 22.03 16.40
C LEU A 497 -23.48 22.00 15.30
N SER A 498 -22.22 22.22 15.67
CA SER A 498 -21.05 21.93 14.83
C SER A 498 -20.42 20.57 15.17
N GLY A 499 -20.64 20.03 16.37
CA GLY A 499 -20.08 18.74 16.72
C GLY A 499 -20.81 17.97 17.82
N TYR A 500 -20.66 16.65 17.81
CA TYR A 500 -21.17 15.74 18.82
C TYR A 500 -20.18 14.57 19.00
N LEU A 501 -19.53 14.52 20.15
CA LEU A 501 -18.46 13.58 20.48
C LEU A 501 -18.81 12.69 21.67
N ARG A 502 -18.22 11.49 21.69
CA ARG A 502 -18.24 10.56 22.83
C ARG A 502 -16.87 10.50 23.50
N PRO A 503 -16.72 10.90 24.76
CA PRO A 503 -15.44 10.79 25.45
C PRO A 503 -15.10 9.35 25.76
N ALA A 504 -13.83 8.99 25.53
CA ALA A 504 -13.21 7.78 26.03
C ALA A 504 -12.30 8.09 27.25
N GLY A 505 -11.38 7.20 27.62
CA GLY A 505 -10.74 7.19 28.93
C GLY A 505 -9.89 8.42 29.29
N ALA A 506 -9.23 9.03 28.30
CA ALA A 506 -8.36 10.20 28.49
C ALA A 506 -9.14 11.53 28.50
N LEU A 507 -10.24 11.62 27.76
CA LEU A 507 -11.07 12.84 27.67
C LEU A 507 -12.00 12.93 28.89
N ASN A 508 -11.42 13.27 30.05
CA ASN A 508 -12.10 13.22 31.35
C ASN A 508 -12.53 14.58 31.92
N SER A 509 -12.25 15.68 31.21
CA SER A 509 -12.68 17.04 31.56
C SER A 509 -12.91 17.89 30.31
N ILE A 510 -13.28 19.15 30.50
CA ILE A 510 -13.53 20.10 29.41
C ILE A 510 -12.18 20.48 28.77
N PRO A 511 -12.04 20.45 27.43
CA PRO A 511 -10.86 20.95 26.75
C PRO A 511 -10.55 22.42 27.05
N ASP A 512 -9.28 22.79 26.94
CA ASP A 512 -8.82 24.14 27.29
C ASP A 512 -9.47 25.23 26.41
N ALA A 513 -9.63 26.43 26.99
CA ALA A 513 -10.35 27.53 26.35
C ALA A 513 -9.64 27.99 25.07
N GLY A 514 -10.32 27.85 23.93
CA GLY A 514 -9.79 28.18 22.60
C GLY A 514 -9.28 26.97 21.81
N ASN A 515 -9.18 25.78 22.42
CA ASN A 515 -8.80 24.57 21.70
C ASN A 515 -9.88 24.11 20.70
N ILE A 516 -11.15 24.40 20.98
CA ILE A 516 -12.28 24.15 20.07
C ILE A 516 -12.74 25.48 19.48
N VAL A 517 -12.67 25.60 18.16
CA VAL A 517 -13.15 26.74 17.37
C VAL A 517 -14.23 26.24 16.42
N ALA A 518 -15.46 26.72 16.60
CA ALA A 518 -16.63 26.33 15.81
C ALA A 518 -17.65 27.49 15.75
N PRO A 519 -18.46 27.60 14.68
CA PRO A 519 -19.55 28.58 14.63
C PRO A 519 -20.74 28.21 15.51
N GLY A 520 -20.94 26.90 15.77
CA GLY A 520 -22.03 26.35 16.56
C GLY A 520 -21.59 25.60 17.81
N VAL A 521 -22.53 24.83 18.35
CA VAL A 521 -22.38 24.07 19.59
C VAL A 521 -21.63 22.77 19.36
N VAL A 522 -20.65 22.47 20.23
CA VAL A 522 -19.99 21.15 20.28
C VAL A 522 -20.41 20.43 21.56
N ILE A 523 -21.08 19.29 21.42
CA ILE A 523 -21.51 18.45 22.55
C ILE A 523 -20.45 17.37 22.78
N ILE A 524 -20.07 17.16 24.04
CA ILE A 524 -19.25 16.02 24.47
C ILE A 524 -20.10 15.24 25.48
N GLU A 525 -20.57 14.04 25.10
CA GLU A 525 -21.51 13.22 25.87
C GLU A 525 -21.07 13.09 27.34
N GLY A 526 -21.96 13.42 28.28
CA GLY A 526 -21.71 13.28 29.71
C GLY A 526 -20.73 14.29 30.34
N ILE A 527 -20.06 15.15 29.55
CA ILE A 527 -19.12 16.16 30.04
C ILE A 527 -19.69 17.57 29.88
N TYR A 528 -20.00 18.02 28.66
CA TYR A 528 -20.38 19.42 28.44
C TYR A 528 -21.08 19.71 27.08
N THR A 529 -21.71 20.88 27.00
CA THR A 529 -22.23 21.49 25.76
C THR A 529 -21.55 22.84 25.53
N PHE A 530 -20.62 22.91 24.59
CA PHE A 530 -19.85 24.12 24.29
C PHE A 530 -20.71 25.15 23.54
N LEU A 531 -21.10 26.24 24.22
CA LEU A 531 -21.88 27.32 23.61
C LEU A 531 -20.96 28.44 23.09
N ALA A 532 -20.72 28.46 21.77
CA ALA A 532 -20.05 29.57 21.11
C ALA A 532 -20.93 30.83 21.14
N GLY A 533 -20.53 31.84 21.92
CA GLY A 533 -21.10 33.20 21.90
C GLY A 533 -22.25 33.51 22.88
N GLU A 534 -22.95 32.51 23.44
CA GLU A 534 -24.15 32.78 24.26
C GLU A 534 -23.88 33.27 25.69
N LEU A 535 -22.67 33.16 26.24
CA LEU A 535 -22.40 33.62 27.61
C LEU A 535 -22.72 35.12 27.79
N ALA A 536 -22.40 35.95 26.79
CA ALA A 536 -22.76 37.37 26.78
C ALA A 536 -24.29 37.61 26.68
N GLY A 537 -25.01 36.71 25.99
CA GLY A 537 -26.47 36.72 25.91
C GLY A 537 -27.13 36.32 27.24
N LEU A 538 -26.58 35.31 27.91
CA LEU A 538 -27.04 34.84 29.22
C LEU A 538 -26.73 35.84 30.33
N GLU A 539 -25.57 36.48 30.34
CA GLU A 539 -25.25 37.59 31.25
C GLU A 539 -26.20 38.78 31.03
N GLY A 540 -26.49 39.13 29.77
CA GLY A 540 -27.49 40.16 29.42
C GLY A 540 -28.90 39.80 29.88
N ALA A 541 -29.33 38.55 29.70
CA ALA A 541 -30.63 38.06 30.15
C ALA A 541 -30.74 38.01 31.68
N LEU A 542 -29.67 37.62 32.38
CA LEU A 542 -29.61 37.58 33.84
C LEU A 542 -29.62 38.99 34.44
N ALA A 543 -28.93 39.96 33.80
CA ALA A 543 -28.99 41.37 34.16
C ALA A 543 -30.39 41.98 33.91
N ALA A 544 -31.06 41.59 32.82
CA ALA A 544 -32.45 41.97 32.56
C ALA A 544 -33.41 41.39 33.62
N LEU A 545 -33.22 40.13 34.03
CA LEU A 545 -34.03 39.50 35.08
C LEU A 545 -33.84 40.17 36.45
N ALA A 546 -32.61 40.54 36.81
CA ALA A 546 -32.33 41.34 38.00
C ALA A 546 -33.01 42.72 37.95
N THR A 547 -33.05 43.33 36.76
CA THR A 547 -33.73 44.62 36.54
C THR A 547 -35.26 44.47 36.70
N ILE A 548 -35.86 43.39 36.19
CA ILE A 548 -37.28 43.08 36.36
C ILE A 548 -37.61 42.83 37.84
N SER A 549 -36.75 42.11 38.57
CA SER A 549 -36.92 41.88 40.03
C SER A 549 -36.97 43.21 40.80
N ASN A 550 -36.06 44.14 40.50
CA ASN A 550 -36.04 45.48 41.11
C ASN A 550 -37.28 46.32 40.72
N GLN A 551 -37.77 46.18 39.48
CA GLN A 551 -38.99 46.85 39.03
C GLN A 551 -40.25 46.27 39.69
N GLN A 552 -40.28 44.95 39.95
CA GLN A 552 -41.38 44.32 40.68
C GLN A 552 -41.42 44.79 42.14
N GLU A 553 -40.28 44.86 42.82
CA GLU A 553 -40.21 45.39 44.20
C GLU A 553 -40.66 46.86 44.27
N ALA A 554 -40.29 47.68 43.28
CA ALA A 554 -40.77 49.06 43.16
C ALA A 554 -42.28 49.14 42.85
N LEU A 555 -42.83 48.22 42.05
CA LEU A 555 -44.27 48.15 41.77
C LEU A 555 -45.06 47.70 43.00
N GLU A 556 -44.56 46.74 43.77
CA GLU A 556 -45.17 46.29 45.03
C GLU A 556 -45.16 47.41 46.09
N ALA A 557 -44.08 48.19 46.17
CA ALA A 557 -44.03 49.41 46.99
C ALA A 557 -45.04 50.48 46.55
N LEU A 558 -45.17 50.73 45.25
CA LEU A 558 -46.19 51.65 44.70
C LEU A 558 -47.62 51.14 44.93
N LEU A 559 -47.85 49.83 44.82
CA LEU A 559 -49.15 49.22 45.08
C LEU A 559 -49.52 49.31 46.55
N ARG A 560 -48.55 49.18 47.46
CA ARG A 560 -48.75 49.43 48.89
C ARG A 560 -49.10 50.90 49.17
N LEU A 561 -48.39 51.85 48.55
CA LEU A 561 -48.71 53.28 48.65
C LEU A 561 -50.10 53.61 48.10
N ALA A 562 -50.51 52.98 46.99
CA ALA A 562 -51.84 53.16 46.40
C ALA A 562 -52.96 52.55 47.26
N ALA A 563 -52.69 51.40 47.90
CA ALA A 563 -53.60 50.81 48.88
C ALA A 563 -53.76 51.67 50.14
N GLU A 564 -52.66 52.27 50.62
CA GLU A 564 -52.67 53.24 51.73
C GLU A 564 -53.39 54.56 51.34
N ALA A 565 -53.20 55.05 50.10
CA ALA A 565 -53.83 56.28 49.61
C ALA A 565 -55.36 56.15 49.40
N ASN A 566 -55.85 54.96 49.03
CA ASN A 566 -57.29 54.71 48.86
C ASN A 566 -58.09 54.72 50.18
N PHE A 567 -57.43 54.81 51.35
CA PHE A 567 -58.11 54.95 52.64
C PHE A 567 -58.71 56.34 52.89
N PHE A 568 -58.43 57.34 52.04
CA PHE A 568 -58.95 58.72 52.15
C PHE A 568 -59.93 59.12 51.02
N MET A 569 -60.63 58.16 50.42
CA MET A 569 -61.81 58.47 49.60
C MET A 569 -63.01 58.84 50.50
N ILE A 570 -63.40 60.11 50.45
CA ILE A 570 -64.62 60.65 51.07
C ILE A 570 -65.84 59.85 50.57
N PRO A 571 -66.82 59.48 51.42
CA PRO A 571 -68.00 58.75 50.99
C PRO A 571 -68.83 59.53 49.94
N PRO A 572 -69.57 58.82 49.06
CA PRO A 572 -70.46 59.47 48.10
C PRO A 572 -71.53 60.31 48.81
N LEU A 573 -71.89 61.43 48.19
CA LEU A 573 -72.83 62.41 48.71
C LEU A 573 -74.28 61.89 48.51
N ASP A 574 -74.91 61.37 49.57
CA ASP A 574 -76.34 61.05 49.54
C ASP A 574 -77.17 62.34 49.56
N LEU A 575 -77.63 62.75 48.37
CA LEU A 575 -78.53 63.89 48.19
C LEU A 575 -79.97 63.49 48.53
N PHE A 576 -80.35 63.62 49.79
CA PHE A 576 -81.76 63.66 50.17
C PHE A 576 -82.34 65.04 49.86
N ILE A 577 -83.17 65.11 48.81
CA ILE A 577 -84.09 66.22 48.61
C ILE A 577 -85.26 65.98 49.56
N ASP A 578 -85.36 66.81 50.59
CA ASP A 578 -86.63 67.07 51.27
C ASP A 578 -86.95 68.57 51.11
N MET A 579 -88.22 68.89 50.88
CA MET A 579 -88.69 70.24 50.55
C MET A 579 -89.59 70.75 51.68
N GLU A 580 -89.09 71.68 52.48
CA GLU A 580 -89.78 72.66 53.35
C GLU A 580 -88.71 73.29 54.26
N GLU A 581 -88.68 74.58 54.59
CA GLU A 581 -89.49 75.75 54.20
C GLU A 581 -88.60 77.02 54.37
N GLU A 582 -89.16 78.20 54.11
CA GLU A 582 -88.71 79.59 54.40
C GLU A 582 -87.71 79.79 55.60
N ASP A 583 -86.79 80.77 55.65
CA ASP A 583 -86.78 82.08 54.99
C ASP A 583 -85.40 82.83 55.02
N GLU A 584 -85.37 83.99 54.36
CA GLU A 584 -84.39 85.11 54.30
C GLU A 584 -83.08 85.15 55.14
N PHE A 585 -81.95 85.20 54.39
CA PHE A 585 -80.93 86.28 54.31
C PHE A 585 -80.42 87.10 55.54
N LEU A 586 -79.11 87.43 55.47
CA LEU A 586 -78.27 88.40 56.23
C LEU A 586 -77.46 87.81 57.40
N ASP A 587 -76.13 87.66 57.29
CA ASP A 587 -75.02 88.67 57.25
C ASP A 587 -74.47 89.03 58.65
N GLY A 588 -73.19 89.37 58.75
CA GLY A 588 -72.60 89.97 59.97
C GLY A 588 -71.52 89.15 60.69
N ALA A 589 -70.33 89.06 60.09
CA ALA A 589 -69.10 88.56 60.72
C ALA A 589 -68.73 89.29 62.04
N TRP A 590 -68.02 88.62 62.97
CA TRP A 590 -67.17 89.27 63.98
C TRP A 590 -65.85 88.55 64.25
N LEU A 591 -64.88 89.32 64.73
CA LEU A 591 -63.43 89.03 64.72
C LEU A 591 -62.86 88.48 66.04
N LEU A 592 -61.76 87.73 65.88
CA LEU A 592 -60.53 87.67 66.72
C LEU A 592 -60.59 87.25 68.22
N ASN A 593 -59.77 86.22 68.53
CA ASN A 593 -58.68 86.13 69.54
C ASN A 593 -58.74 87.00 70.83
N PRO A 594 -58.25 86.51 72.00
CA PRO A 594 -56.87 86.01 72.13
C PRO A 594 -56.60 84.89 73.18
N ASP A 595 -55.31 84.65 73.45
CA ASP A 595 -54.69 83.66 74.35
C ASP A 595 -55.15 83.69 75.84
N ASP A 596 -55.08 82.57 76.58
CA ASP A 596 -53.94 82.24 77.49
C ASP A 596 -54.07 80.91 78.31
N LEU A 597 -52.93 80.40 78.80
CA LEU A 597 -52.68 79.59 80.04
C LEU A 597 -53.40 78.23 80.36
N ASN A 598 -52.71 77.12 80.03
CA ASN A 598 -52.06 76.14 80.95
C ASN A 598 -52.64 75.80 82.36
N VAL A 599 -52.95 74.51 82.64
CA VAL A 599 -53.02 73.89 84.00
C VAL A 599 -52.57 72.40 84.02
N MET A 600 -51.87 71.98 85.08
CA MET A 600 -51.52 70.57 85.42
C MET A 600 -52.43 69.96 86.51
N HIS A 601 -52.60 68.62 86.58
CA HIS A 601 -52.23 67.76 87.74
C HIS A 601 -52.56 66.25 87.56
N GLU A 602 -51.83 65.41 88.28
CA GLU A 602 -51.77 63.93 88.34
C GLU A 602 -52.82 63.26 89.28
N ILE A 603 -53.25 62.02 88.94
CA ILE A 603 -53.58 60.86 89.84
C ILE A 603 -53.35 59.58 88.97
N GLY A 604 -52.86 58.40 89.39
CA GLY A 604 -52.36 57.87 90.67
C GLY A 604 -51.86 56.40 90.51
N ARG A 605 -51.98 55.53 91.54
CA ARG A 605 -51.60 54.08 91.54
C ARG A 605 -52.53 53.22 92.42
N PRO A 606 -52.59 51.87 92.28
CA PRO A 606 -51.77 50.91 93.08
C PRO A 606 -51.12 49.77 92.22
N THR A 607 -49.88 49.26 92.41
CA THR A 607 -49.29 48.30 93.42
C THR A 607 -49.80 46.84 93.39
N LEU A 608 -49.04 45.74 93.62
CA LEU A 608 -47.60 45.40 93.77
C LEU A 608 -47.38 43.86 93.78
N LEU A 609 -46.17 43.38 93.42
CA LEU A 609 -45.39 42.20 93.91
C LEU A 609 -46.02 40.79 94.12
N HIS A 610 -45.30 39.74 93.67
CA HIS A 610 -44.39 38.92 94.51
C HIS A 610 -43.34 38.18 93.64
N SER A 611 -42.25 37.70 94.24
CA SER A 611 -41.04 37.20 93.54
C SER A 611 -40.29 36.10 94.33
N ASN A 612 -39.28 35.50 93.68
CA ASN A 612 -38.18 34.68 94.23
C ASN A 612 -38.52 33.27 94.79
N SER A 613 -37.60 32.28 94.81
CA SER A 613 -36.12 32.39 94.75
C SER A 613 -35.36 31.30 93.96
N SER A 614 -34.28 31.79 93.31
CA SER A 614 -33.05 31.18 92.73
C SER A 614 -32.23 30.26 93.69
N PRO A 615 -30.96 29.79 93.41
CA PRO A 615 -30.06 30.03 92.25
C PRO A 615 -29.11 28.90 91.72
N GLY A 616 -28.55 29.15 90.53
CA GLY A 616 -27.13 28.86 90.17
C GLY A 616 -26.82 27.61 89.33
N THR A 617 -25.79 27.53 88.47
CA THR A 617 -24.83 28.52 87.89
C THR A 617 -24.16 27.90 86.64
N SER A 618 -23.79 28.70 85.62
CA SER A 618 -22.87 28.34 84.51
C SER A 618 -21.38 28.29 85.01
N PRO A 619 -20.30 27.99 84.22
CA PRO A 619 -20.21 27.91 82.75
C PRO A 619 -19.18 26.91 82.08
N GLN A 620 -19.15 26.91 80.73
CA GLN A 620 -17.99 26.76 79.80
C GLN A 620 -17.11 25.48 79.72
N VAL A 621 -16.91 25.03 78.46
CA VAL A 621 -15.69 24.41 77.85
C VAL A 621 -15.17 23.06 78.40
N SER A 622 -15.10 22.02 77.55
CA SER A 622 -13.83 21.50 76.96
C SER A 622 -13.96 20.17 76.18
N LEU A 623 -13.24 20.09 75.06
CA LEU A 623 -12.65 18.90 74.39
C LEU A 623 -13.52 17.74 73.84
N ILE A 624 -13.34 17.53 72.53
CA ILE A 624 -13.60 16.30 71.77
C ILE A 624 -12.64 15.19 72.25
N PRO A 625 -13.09 13.93 72.29
CA PRO A 625 -12.40 12.94 71.44
C PRO A 625 -13.35 12.02 70.66
N ASN A 626 -12.86 11.60 69.50
CA ASN A 626 -13.26 10.38 68.77
C ASN A 626 -13.37 9.19 69.75
N GLY A 627 -14.21 8.18 69.55
CA GLY A 627 -14.69 7.60 68.29
C GLY A 627 -14.38 6.09 68.30
N ASN A 628 -14.75 5.40 67.22
CA ASN A 628 -14.65 3.94 67.01
C ASN A 628 -15.70 3.09 67.74
N GLN A 629 -16.25 2.02 67.16
CA GLN A 629 -16.44 1.52 65.79
C GLN A 629 -16.74 0.03 66.01
N GLU A 630 -17.68 -0.54 65.26
CA GLU A 630 -17.49 -1.90 64.74
C GLU A 630 -17.70 -1.83 63.22
N GLN A 631 -16.60 -1.97 62.49
CA GLN A 631 -16.63 -2.55 61.14
C GLN A 631 -15.88 -3.88 61.20
N ASP A 632 -16.62 -4.95 60.96
CA ASP A 632 -16.12 -6.23 60.52
C ASP A 632 -16.00 -6.21 58.97
N LEU A 633 -15.02 -6.86 58.34
CA LEU A 633 -13.70 -7.28 58.81
C LEU A 633 -12.85 -7.58 57.55
N ARG A 634 -11.75 -6.83 57.36
CA ARG A 634 -10.36 -7.32 57.18
C ARG A 634 -10.06 -8.36 56.05
N ILE A 635 -9.05 -8.11 55.19
CA ILE A 635 -7.61 -8.57 55.31
C ILE A 635 -7.31 -9.72 54.31
N LEU A 636 -6.10 -9.99 53.78
CA LEU A 636 -4.70 -9.47 53.73
C LEU A 636 -4.16 -9.97 52.34
N ALA A 637 -3.01 -9.63 51.75
CA ALA A 637 -1.82 -8.88 52.18
C ALA A 637 -1.13 -8.21 50.98
N SER A 638 -0.24 -7.26 51.29
CA SER A 638 0.86 -6.82 50.42
C SER A 638 1.97 -7.87 50.31
N LEU A 639 2.64 -7.93 49.15
CA LEU A 639 4.06 -7.54 49.01
C LEU A 639 4.51 -7.59 47.54
#